data_AF-A0A3M2BSL8-F1
#
_entry.id   AF-A0A3M2BSL8-F1
#
_cell.length_a   1.000
_cell.length_b   1.000
_cell.length_c   1.000
_cell.angle_alpha   90.00
_cell.angle_beta   90.00
_cell.angle_gamma   90.00
#
_symmetry.space_group_name_H-M   'P 1'
#
loop_
_entity.id
_entity.type
_entity.pdbx_description
1 polymer ?
#
loop_
_entity_poly.entity_id
_entity_poly.type
_entity_poly.pdbx_seq_one_letter_code
_entity_poly.pdbx_strand_id
1 'polypeptide(L)'
;MASPEERAVSAREDAPAGGGVVLLVDDDPAVRDVARRVLEREGLVLHVAPSGAAALELDLKPRPDLCLLDVVMPGMDGYELCKRLRERPALSRVPVLFVTALGDEGDRRRAERAGAVGLLKKPFEPSELVETVLRHLPRGGGAGAAEPAPRSLRTTEALSEGLVALAAHDWTRPATFQLLKAFLRDQLVLSPAGEAALAEARPGTVYALSDILRLSERQLAQYIADFLRVPYLAGIDPDQVTDDVLPRPFCERHRVVPVRGPEGEGVVVADPFDWDVAETLLRIHGERVPPIAISEPETIRGYFAYGEGARSEGAAEAPTVTVDDVTEPALLDVEHSLDEAATDVMTLANELLRRAVSDRASDIHIEPKGERAVIRFRVDGDLEAVREVSADRSAKLIARFKALGHLDVAERRKPQDGAMEAAILGRRFKLRLATTSTPDGESLVIRLIEPLQKPLSLGELGMTEEQERTMLEFASRTHGLVLVVGPTGSGKSTTIFSLLSQIDGRRRSVITVEDPVEYRIPFANQQQVNEKAGVTFESLLKSAVRQDPDILLIGEIRDLFSAKAALEFASSGHLTLSSLHSSNATTAVFRLERLGIERGAMADATLGVVAQKLVKRLCERCRRIRPLHEEEAELLAPFCAELPREVAEPVGCPACRQTGYHGREGIYEILRFDRDITRLVREGAPIAEIRHFAQSRGDYLVSNHAIQKVVDHVISPRDAYEQVLIEEVRFGAVRPGEPSPAPQVSAAEGLPGTPPAGGDDEERAGPGPARPEVRAAIAALDTNAPAAGEGADGAGPEADEGNASVLVVDDDPTTRVYLEALLKSCGYEVASAEDGIEALMLLGRAEFDVVLSDVCMPNLDGLKLLEIMTQKGLDTPVIFLTADSDPTSEVRGLELGASDFLVKPVKKDILRVRLRRLLNARARGPLRRVSGG
;
A
#
# COMPACT_ATOMS: atom_id res chain seq x y z
N MET A 1 -56.78 3.11 -15.96
CA MET A 1 -55.84 4.18 -15.52
C MET A 1 -56.63 5.10 -14.61
N ALA A 2 -56.26 5.20 -13.33
CA ALA A 2 -56.93 6.09 -12.38
C ALA A 2 -56.49 7.55 -12.60
N SER A 3 -57.34 8.49 -12.18
CA SER A 3 -57.14 9.92 -12.39
C SER A 3 -56.09 10.53 -11.45
N PRO A 4 -55.55 11.73 -11.75
CA PRO A 4 -54.54 12.38 -10.92
C PRO A 4 -54.99 12.65 -9.47
N GLU A 5 -56.27 12.91 -9.26
CA GLU A 5 -56.84 13.22 -7.94
C GLU A 5 -56.98 11.97 -7.05
N GLU A 6 -57.24 10.80 -7.64
CA GLU A 6 -57.33 9.53 -6.89
C GLU A 6 -55.96 9.08 -6.34
N ARG A 7 -54.85 9.46 -6.99
CA ARG A 7 -53.48 9.25 -6.47
C ARG A 7 -53.11 10.20 -5.33
N ALA A 8 -53.79 11.34 -5.18
CA ALA A 8 -53.49 12.31 -4.13
C ALA A 8 -54.08 11.92 -2.76
N VAL A 9 -55.11 11.08 -2.73
CA VAL A 9 -55.75 10.62 -1.49
C VAL A 9 -54.99 9.44 -0.88
N SER A 10 -54.49 8.49 -1.68
CA SER A 10 -53.70 7.36 -1.18
C SER A 10 -52.24 7.71 -0.83
N ALA A 11 -51.83 8.97 -0.98
CA ALA A 11 -50.47 9.44 -0.68
C ALA A 11 -50.39 10.27 0.63
N ARG A 12 -51.50 10.39 1.37
CA ARG A 12 -51.57 11.13 2.64
C ARG A 12 -51.60 10.28 3.90
N GLU A 13 -51.67 8.96 3.77
CA GLU A 13 -51.57 8.03 4.91
C GLU A 13 -50.13 7.46 5.08
N ASP A 14 -49.24 7.65 4.09
CA ASP A 14 -47.83 7.22 4.10
C ASP A 14 -46.82 8.39 4.16
N ALA A 15 -47.25 9.60 4.52
CA ALA A 15 -46.35 10.75 4.66
C ALA A 15 -45.66 10.73 6.05
N PRO A 16 -44.31 10.78 6.14
CA PRO A 16 -43.62 10.78 7.43
C PRO A 16 -43.93 12.07 8.20
N ALA A 17 -44.49 11.92 9.40
CA ALA A 17 -44.79 13.03 10.29
C ALA A 17 -43.48 13.67 10.80
N GLY A 18 -43.08 14.79 10.22
CA GLY A 18 -41.91 15.56 10.68
C GLY A 18 -41.16 16.38 9.62
N GLY A 19 -41.40 16.16 8.32
CA GLY A 19 -40.71 16.90 7.25
C GLY A 19 -41.07 18.39 7.21
N GLY A 20 -40.08 19.26 7.41
CA GLY A 20 -40.24 20.72 7.33
C GLY A 20 -40.48 21.24 5.91
N VAL A 21 -41.17 22.37 5.79
CA VAL A 21 -41.52 22.97 4.49
C VAL A 21 -40.54 24.11 4.16
N VAL A 22 -39.91 24.10 2.98
CA VAL A 22 -38.95 25.14 2.56
C VAL A 22 -39.38 25.80 1.25
N LEU A 23 -39.33 27.14 1.20
CA LEU A 23 -39.49 27.91 -0.04
C LEU A 23 -38.12 28.17 -0.68
N LEU A 24 -37.82 27.48 -1.78
CA LEU A 24 -36.59 27.63 -2.57
C LEU A 24 -36.85 28.58 -3.76
N VAL A 25 -36.10 29.67 -3.84
CA VAL A 25 -36.18 30.65 -4.95
C VAL A 25 -34.79 30.95 -5.48
N ASP A 26 -34.56 30.60 -6.74
CA ASP A 26 -33.26 30.72 -7.42
C ASP A 26 -33.54 30.78 -8.93
N ASP A 27 -32.96 31.70 -9.70
CA ASP A 27 -33.23 31.78 -11.13
C ASP A 27 -32.42 30.76 -11.95
N ASP A 28 -31.25 30.33 -11.46
CA ASP A 28 -30.45 29.29 -12.08
C ASP A 28 -31.15 27.91 -11.99
N PRO A 29 -31.50 27.29 -13.14
CA PRO A 29 -32.18 26.00 -13.14
C PRO A 29 -31.32 24.84 -12.62
N ALA A 30 -29.99 24.90 -12.74
CA ALA A 30 -29.09 23.86 -12.26
C ALA A 30 -28.92 23.92 -10.74
N VAL A 31 -28.70 25.12 -10.18
CA VAL A 31 -28.61 25.30 -8.71
C VAL A 31 -29.92 24.90 -8.04
N ARG A 32 -31.06 25.31 -8.63
CA ARG A 32 -32.40 24.98 -8.14
C ARG A 32 -32.71 23.47 -8.18
N ASP A 33 -32.25 22.75 -9.20
CA ASP A 33 -32.44 21.29 -9.30
C ASP A 33 -31.52 20.51 -8.35
N VAL A 34 -30.27 20.95 -8.16
CA VAL A 34 -29.36 20.39 -7.14
C VAL A 34 -29.93 20.60 -5.74
N ALA A 35 -30.27 21.83 -5.37
CA ALA A 35 -30.82 22.15 -4.05
C ALA A 35 -32.15 21.40 -3.79
N ARG A 36 -33.01 21.27 -4.81
CA ARG A 36 -34.24 20.48 -4.74
C ARG A 36 -33.95 19.02 -4.41
N ARG A 37 -33.17 18.32 -5.24
CA ARG A 37 -32.89 16.88 -5.09
C ARG A 37 -32.22 16.54 -3.76
N VAL A 38 -31.38 17.44 -3.27
CA VAL A 38 -30.68 17.30 -1.98
C VAL A 38 -31.67 17.45 -0.82
N LEU A 39 -32.48 18.51 -0.79
CA LEU A 39 -33.39 18.76 0.33
C LEU A 39 -34.62 17.82 0.33
N GLU A 40 -35.11 17.39 -0.83
CA GLU A 40 -36.18 16.37 -0.93
C GLU A 40 -35.70 14.99 -0.44
N ARG A 41 -34.41 14.65 -0.61
CA ARG A 41 -33.82 13.41 -0.05
C ARG A 41 -33.81 13.39 1.48
N GLU A 42 -33.71 14.55 2.11
CA GLU A 42 -33.82 14.71 3.57
C GLU A 42 -35.29 14.76 4.05
N GLY A 43 -36.26 14.48 3.18
CA GLY A 43 -37.69 14.44 3.51
C GLY A 43 -38.34 15.81 3.69
N LEU A 44 -37.70 16.90 3.24
CA LEU A 44 -38.27 18.24 3.27
C LEU A 44 -39.22 18.48 2.09
N VAL A 45 -40.31 19.21 2.34
CA VAL A 45 -41.32 19.54 1.31
C VAL A 45 -40.99 20.91 0.71
N LEU A 46 -40.82 21.00 -0.60
CA LEU A 46 -40.34 22.23 -1.25
C LEU A 46 -41.40 22.96 -2.06
N HIS A 47 -41.57 24.25 -1.77
CA HIS A 47 -42.15 25.21 -2.71
C HIS A 47 -41.02 25.80 -3.55
N VAL A 48 -41.13 25.77 -4.88
CA VAL A 48 -39.99 26.14 -5.75
C VAL A 48 -40.39 27.16 -6.81
N ALA A 49 -39.68 28.30 -6.86
CA ALA A 49 -39.90 29.36 -7.83
C ALA A 49 -38.61 29.74 -8.60
N PRO A 50 -38.71 30.09 -9.90
CA PRO A 50 -37.56 30.53 -10.70
C PRO A 50 -37.31 32.05 -10.64
N SER A 51 -38.07 32.82 -9.87
CA SER A 51 -37.88 34.26 -9.67
C SER A 51 -38.68 34.79 -8.48
N GLY A 52 -38.30 35.95 -7.95
CA GLY A 52 -39.04 36.60 -6.86
C GLY A 52 -40.47 37.00 -7.22
N ALA A 53 -40.74 37.36 -8.49
CA ALA A 53 -42.11 37.60 -8.95
C ALA A 53 -42.97 36.33 -8.89
N ALA A 54 -42.46 35.21 -9.43
CA ALA A 54 -43.15 33.93 -9.37
C ALA A 54 -43.36 33.43 -7.93
N ALA A 55 -42.37 33.64 -7.04
CA ALA A 55 -42.46 33.27 -5.63
C ALA A 55 -43.60 33.99 -4.88
N LEU A 56 -43.99 35.19 -5.31
CA LEU A 56 -45.13 35.91 -4.75
C LEU A 56 -46.48 35.42 -5.29
N GLU A 57 -46.51 34.79 -6.47
CA GLU A 57 -47.75 34.25 -7.07
C GLU A 57 -48.07 32.80 -6.63
N LEU A 58 -47.12 32.08 -6.02
CA LEU A 58 -47.34 30.73 -5.48
C LEU A 58 -48.38 30.69 -4.33
N ASP A 59 -49.24 29.67 -4.33
CA ASP A 59 -50.05 29.31 -3.16
C ASP A 59 -49.21 28.51 -2.15
N LEU A 60 -48.66 29.23 -1.17
CA LEU A 60 -47.74 28.69 -0.16
C LEU A 60 -48.50 27.93 0.95
N LYS A 61 -49.19 26.84 0.56
CA LYS A 61 -49.89 25.89 1.44
C LYS A 61 -49.34 24.46 1.23
N PRO A 62 -48.81 23.77 2.26
CA PRO A 62 -48.57 24.26 3.62
C PRO A 62 -47.59 25.44 3.65
N ARG A 63 -47.65 26.26 4.70
CA ARG A 63 -46.78 27.42 4.88
C ARG A 63 -45.30 26.96 4.98
N PRO A 64 -44.33 27.66 4.35
CA PRO A 64 -42.91 27.38 4.57
C PRO A 64 -42.46 27.75 6.00
N ASP A 65 -41.67 26.85 6.57
CA ASP A 65 -40.97 26.96 7.86
C ASP A 65 -39.59 27.63 7.72
N LEU A 66 -39.02 27.62 6.50
CA LEU A 66 -37.80 28.35 6.10
C LEU A 66 -37.92 28.86 4.65
N CYS A 67 -37.34 30.01 4.35
CA CYS A 67 -37.16 30.50 2.97
C CYS A 67 -35.67 30.47 2.60
N LEU A 68 -35.33 29.84 1.49
CA LEU A 68 -34.00 29.76 0.89
C LEU A 68 -34.01 30.58 -0.40
N LEU A 69 -33.40 31.77 -0.39
CA LEU A 69 -33.53 32.77 -1.46
C LEU A 69 -32.15 33.09 -2.06
N ASP A 70 -32.01 33.01 -3.38
CA ASP A 70 -30.88 33.62 -4.07
C ASP A 70 -30.93 35.14 -3.90
N VAL A 71 -29.76 35.73 -3.65
CA VAL A 71 -29.56 37.17 -3.58
C VAL A 71 -29.66 37.81 -4.95
N VAL A 72 -29.08 37.21 -6.00
CA VAL A 72 -28.89 37.87 -7.30
C VAL A 72 -29.85 37.31 -8.35
N MET A 73 -31.08 37.85 -8.38
CA MET A 73 -32.10 37.44 -9.36
C MET A 73 -32.53 38.62 -10.27
N PRO A 74 -32.84 38.38 -11.57
CA PRO A 74 -33.34 39.41 -12.47
C PRO A 74 -34.69 40.01 -12.05
N GLY A 75 -34.78 41.34 -12.10
CA GLY A 75 -36.02 42.10 -11.91
C GLY A 75 -36.48 42.29 -10.46
N MET A 76 -36.36 41.26 -9.62
CA MET A 76 -36.58 41.35 -8.17
C MET A 76 -35.54 40.50 -7.45
N ASP A 77 -34.61 41.15 -6.75
CA ASP A 77 -33.53 40.50 -6.02
C ASP A 77 -34.01 39.82 -4.72
N GLY A 78 -33.16 39.00 -4.11
CA GLY A 78 -33.51 38.26 -2.89
C GLY A 78 -33.85 39.17 -1.71
N TYR A 79 -33.22 40.35 -1.60
CA TYR A 79 -33.45 41.29 -0.52
C TYR A 79 -34.83 41.96 -0.64
N GLU A 80 -35.21 42.38 -1.85
CA GLU A 80 -36.54 42.93 -2.12
C GLU A 80 -37.63 41.87 -1.98
N LEU A 81 -37.38 40.63 -2.45
CA LEU A 81 -38.28 39.51 -2.23
C LEU A 81 -38.48 39.23 -0.73
N CYS A 82 -37.42 39.17 0.06
CA CYS A 82 -37.49 38.99 1.52
C CYS A 82 -38.36 40.08 2.18
N LYS A 83 -38.21 41.35 1.75
CA LYS A 83 -39.04 42.46 2.24
C LYS A 83 -40.53 42.24 1.89
N ARG A 84 -40.86 41.91 0.64
CA ARG A 84 -42.26 41.70 0.20
C ARG A 84 -42.89 40.43 0.81
N LEU A 85 -42.11 39.39 1.06
CA LEU A 85 -42.56 38.22 1.83
C LEU A 85 -42.90 38.62 3.27
N ARG A 86 -42.12 39.51 3.89
CA ARG A 86 -42.41 39.99 5.27
C ARG A 86 -43.63 40.88 5.40
N GLU A 87 -44.01 41.58 4.33
CA GLU A 87 -45.26 42.35 4.27
C GLU A 87 -46.52 41.44 4.32
N ARG A 88 -46.38 40.13 4.02
CA ARG A 88 -47.45 39.14 4.24
C ARG A 88 -47.46 38.70 5.72
N PRO A 89 -48.55 38.93 6.48
CA PRO A 89 -48.58 38.59 7.92
C PRO A 89 -48.24 37.13 8.21
N ALA A 90 -48.70 36.22 7.34
CA ALA A 90 -48.45 34.78 7.43
C ALA A 90 -46.98 34.36 7.20
N LEU A 91 -46.13 35.21 6.61
CA LEU A 91 -44.71 34.91 6.31
C LEU A 91 -43.73 35.83 7.03
N SER A 92 -44.21 36.91 7.65
CA SER A 92 -43.46 37.92 8.43
C SER A 92 -42.44 37.40 9.45
N ARG A 93 -42.58 36.15 9.92
CA ARG A 93 -41.72 35.50 10.91
C ARG A 93 -41.04 34.21 10.42
N VAL A 94 -41.12 33.90 9.13
CA VAL A 94 -40.40 32.74 8.57
C VAL A 94 -38.91 33.11 8.48
N PRO A 95 -37.99 32.27 9.01
CA PRO A 95 -36.56 32.49 8.86
C PRO A 95 -36.15 32.48 7.39
N VAL A 96 -35.18 33.33 7.03
CA VAL A 96 -34.69 33.49 5.65
C VAL A 96 -33.20 33.21 5.62
N LEU A 97 -32.79 32.21 4.81
CA LEU A 97 -31.40 31.95 4.47
C LEU A 97 -31.14 32.52 3.08
N PHE A 98 -30.11 33.36 2.95
CA PHE A 98 -29.70 33.88 1.64
C PHE A 98 -28.65 32.98 1.00
N VAL A 99 -28.69 32.87 -0.32
CA VAL A 99 -27.72 32.15 -1.14
C VAL A 99 -27.06 33.15 -2.08
N THR A 100 -25.73 33.20 -2.17
CA THR A 100 -25.02 34.23 -2.97
C THR A 100 -23.74 33.71 -3.60
N ALA A 101 -23.40 34.17 -4.80
CA ALA A 101 -22.13 33.87 -5.46
C ALA A 101 -20.93 34.67 -4.92
N LEU A 102 -21.18 35.78 -4.21
CA LEU A 102 -20.15 36.64 -3.61
C LEU A 102 -20.27 36.62 -2.08
N GLY A 103 -19.14 36.46 -1.40
CA GLY A 103 -19.08 36.21 0.05
C GLY A 103 -18.22 37.23 0.79
N ASP A 104 -18.17 38.46 0.30
CA ASP A 104 -17.46 39.57 0.94
C ASP A 104 -18.25 40.17 2.11
N GLU A 105 -17.54 40.95 2.94
CA GLU A 105 -18.06 41.47 4.21
C GLU A 105 -19.25 42.42 4.03
N GLY A 106 -19.42 43.00 2.83
CA GLY A 106 -20.55 43.86 2.47
C GLY A 106 -21.88 43.10 2.38
N ASP A 107 -21.88 41.92 1.77
CA ASP A 107 -23.08 41.11 1.59
C ASP A 107 -23.55 40.48 2.91
N ARG A 108 -22.62 40.05 3.76
CA ARG A 108 -22.98 39.59 5.12
C ARG A 108 -23.68 40.68 5.94
N ARG A 109 -23.16 41.92 5.91
CA ARG A 109 -23.79 43.08 6.57
C ARG A 109 -25.13 43.47 5.94
N ARG A 110 -25.37 43.19 4.66
CA ARG A 110 -26.68 43.36 3.99
C ARG A 110 -27.67 42.28 4.41
N ALA A 111 -27.27 41.02 4.43
CA ALA A 111 -28.09 39.89 4.88
C ALA A 111 -28.54 40.06 6.34
N GLU A 112 -27.64 40.47 7.24
CA GLU A 112 -27.95 40.77 8.65
C GLU A 112 -28.96 41.93 8.78
N ARG A 113 -28.80 43.02 8.02
CA ARG A 113 -29.76 44.15 7.99
C ARG A 113 -31.12 43.79 7.39
N ALA A 114 -31.13 42.88 6.42
CA ALA A 114 -32.35 42.26 5.92
C ALA A 114 -32.93 41.23 6.91
N GLY A 115 -32.26 40.95 8.03
CA GLY A 115 -32.71 40.04 9.09
C GLY A 115 -32.70 38.57 8.68
N ALA A 116 -31.76 38.16 7.83
CA ALA A 116 -31.54 36.75 7.52
C ALA A 116 -30.98 35.98 8.73
N VAL A 117 -31.26 34.68 8.81
CA VAL A 117 -30.72 33.80 9.85
C VAL A 117 -29.34 33.23 9.50
N GLY A 118 -28.93 33.34 8.24
CA GLY A 118 -27.64 32.92 7.74
C GLY A 118 -27.45 33.24 6.25
N LEU A 119 -26.26 32.94 5.74
CA LEU A 119 -25.82 33.16 4.37
C LEU A 119 -25.07 31.90 3.90
N LEU A 120 -25.41 31.38 2.73
CA LEU A 120 -24.78 30.24 2.07
C LEU A 120 -24.10 30.70 0.77
N LYS A 121 -22.89 30.23 0.51
CA LYS A 121 -22.09 30.67 -0.65
C LYS A 121 -22.26 29.71 -1.83
N LYS A 122 -22.43 30.22 -3.06
CA LYS A 122 -22.39 29.43 -4.30
C LYS A 122 -20.94 29.33 -4.82
N PRO A 123 -20.51 28.16 -5.36
CA PRO A 123 -21.15 26.85 -5.22
C PRO A 123 -21.04 26.35 -3.77
N PHE A 124 -22.06 25.63 -3.31
CA PHE A 124 -22.13 25.00 -1.98
C PHE A 124 -22.06 23.47 -2.12
N GLU A 125 -21.48 22.80 -1.13
CA GLU A 125 -21.53 21.34 -1.02
C GLU A 125 -22.94 20.88 -0.58
N PRO A 126 -23.46 19.73 -1.06
CA PRO A 126 -24.76 19.21 -0.67
C PRO A 126 -24.95 19.06 0.84
N SER A 127 -23.90 18.62 1.56
CA SER A 127 -23.91 18.48 3.02
C SER A 127 -23.98 19.83 3.75
N GLU A 128 -23.29 20.85 3.25
CA GLU A 128 -23.31 22.21 3.81
C GLU A 128 -24.70 22.85 3.65
N LEU A 129 -25.35 22.63 2.50
CA LEU A 129 -26.73 23.04 2.26
C LEU A 129 -27.69 22.37 3.27
N VAL A 130 -27.62 21.04 3.41
CA VAL A 130 -28.48 20.27 4.34
C VAL A 130 -28.25 20.72 5.78
N GLU A 131 -27.00 20.77 6.24
CA GLU A 131 -26.68 21.16 7.60
C GLU A 131 -27.20 22.57 7.92
N THR A 132 -26.98 23.52 7.00
CA THR A 132 -27.40 24.92 7.21
C THR A 132 -28.93 25.07 7.17
N VAL A 133 -29.62 24.37 6.27
CA VAL A 133 -31.10 24.37 6.24
C VAL A 133 -31.69 23.75 7.50
N LEU A 134 -31.22 22.56 7.91
CA LEU A 134 -31.72 21.86 9.10
C LEU A 134 -31.38 22.58 10.41
N ARG A 135 -30.23 23.28 10.48
CA ARG A 135 -29.83 24.11 11.64
C ARG A 135 -30.82 25.26 11.90
N HIS A 136 -31.45 25.79 10.86
CA HIS A 136 -32.29 26.99 10.94
C HIS A 136 -33.80 26.73 10.82
N LEU A 137 -34.23 25.47 10.66
CA LEU A 137 -35.63 25.11 10.59
C LEU A 137 -36.24 25.05 12.02
N PRO A 138 -37.32 25.80 12.31
CA PRO A 138 -37.82 25.95 13.68
C PRO A 138 -38.47 24.67 14.22
N ARG A 139 -38.00 24.19 15.37
CA ARG A 139 -38.62 23.07 16.10
C ARG A 139 -39.85 23.55 16.86
N GLY A 140 -40.98 22.88 16.68
CA GLY A 140 -42.26 23.24 17.32
C GLY A 140 -42.18 23.16 18.84
N GLY A 141 -42.86 24.07 19.55
CA GLY A 141 -42.75 24.19 21.02
C GLY A 141 -44.08 24.34 21.76
N GLY A 142 -44.01 24.14 23.09
CA GLY A 142 -45.06 24.43 24.07
C GLY A 142 -44.45 25.17 25.27
N ALA A 143 -45.20 26.07 25.92
CA ALA A 143 -44.65 27.09 26.81
C ALA A 143 -45.34 27.16 28.19
N GLY A 144 -44.62 27.64 29.20
CA GLY A 144 -45.16 28.04 30.51
C GLY A 144 -44.11 28.07 31.62
N ALA A 145 -43.87 29.22 32.25
CA ALA A 145 -42.78 29.42 33.22
C ALA A 145 -43.27 29.86 34.61
N ALA A 146 -42.62 29.33 35.66
CA ALA A 146 -42.52 29.91 37.00
C ALA A 146 -41.32 29.29 37.75
N GLU A 147 -40.44 30.11 38.34
CA GLU A 147 -39.34 29.64 39.21
C GLU A 147 -39.87 29.24 40.60
N PRO A 148 -39.25 28.25 41.29
CA PRO A 148 -38.25 28.63 42.30
C PRO A 148 -37.10 27.63 42.58
N ALA A 149 -35.95 28.19 43.02
CA ALA A 149 -34.98 27.74 44.03
C ALA A 149 -34.48 26.25 44.12
N PRO A 150 -33.17 26.02 44.39
CA PRO A 150 -32.56 24.70 44.22
C PRO A 150 -32.74 23.75 45.42
N ARG A 151 -33.31 22.56 45.19
CA ARG A 151 -32.96 21.33 45.94
C ARG A 151 -33.55 20.04 45.33
N SER A 152 -32.82 18.95 45.58
CA SER A 152 -33.18 17.52 45.40
C SER A 152 -33.57 17.05 43.99
N LEU A 153 -32.72 16.19 43.44
CA LEU A 153 -33.02 15.28 42.33
C LEU A 153 -34.31 14.47 42.58
N ARG A 154 -35.35 14.70 41.76
CA ARG A 154 -36.00 13.72 40.85
C ARG A 154 -37.42 14.15 40.48
N THR A 155 -37.58 14.69 39.27
CA THR A 155 -38.69 14.48 38.30
C THR A 155 -38.52 15.44 37.11
N THR A 156 -38.76 15.11 35.83
CA THR A 156 -38.46 13.89 35.04
C THR A 156 -38.73 14.16 33.56
N GLU A 157 -39.82 14.87 33.28
CA GLU A 157 -40.65 14.68 32.08
C GLU A 157 -40.26 15.52 30.84
N ALA A 158 -39.34 16.47 30.97
CA ALA A 158 -38.84 17.27 29.83
C ALA A 158 -37.53 16.74 29.22
N LEU A 159 -36.82 15.86 29.92
CA LEU A 159 -35.57 15.23 29.45
C LEU A 159 -35.79 13.88 28.77
N SER A 160 -36.99 13.29 28.91
CA SER A 160 -37.34 12.00 28.32
C SER A 160 -37.31 12.02 26.79
N GLU A 161 -37.82 13.06 26.13
CA GLU A 161 -37.95 13.06 24.67
C GLU A 161 -36.60 13.12 23.93
N GLY A 162 -35.53 13.63 24.58
CA GLY A 162 -34.16 13.62 24.04
C GLY A 162 -33.30 12.43 24.48
N LEU A 163 -33.50 11.88 25.68
CA LEU A 163 -32.67 10.80 26.25
C LEU A 163 -33.24 9.38 26.07
N VAL A 164 -34.46 9.21 25.54
CA VAL A 164 -35.07 7.88 25.33
C VAL A 164 -34.48 7.12 24.12
N ALA A 165 -33.62 7.76 23.31
CA ALA A 165 -33.01 7.15 22.12
C ALA A 165 -31.55 6.64 22.31
N LEU A 166 -30.96 6.73 23.51
CA LEU A 166 -29.70 6.05 23.81
C LEU A 166 -29.99 4.66 24.38
N ALA A 167 -29.99 3.65 23.50
CA ALA A 167 -29.88 2.27 23.93
C ALA A 167 -28.54 2.06 24.66
N ALA A 168 -28.46 1.09 25.58
CA ALA A 168 -27.27 0.82 26.40
C ALA A 168 -25.98 0.48 25.60
N HIS A 169 -26.09 0.34 24.27
CA HIS A 169 -24.99 0.02 23.35
C HIS A 169 -24.63 1.17 22.38
N ASP A 170 -25.33 2.32 22.44
CA ASP A 170 -25.17 3.44 21.47
C ASP A 170 -24.18 4.54 21.90
N TRP A 171 -23.47 4.36 23.02
CA TRP A 171 -22.47 5.31 23.52
C TRP A 171 -21.26 5.45 22.59
N THR A 172 -20.96 4.43 21.79
CA THR A 172 -19.87 4.37 20.80
C THR A 172 -20.05 5.31 19.59
N ARG A 173 -21.24 5.90 19.41
CA ARG A 173 -21.52 6.76 18.24
C ARG A 173 -20.93 8.16 18.40
N PRO A 174 -20.25 8.73 17.37
CA PRO A 174 -19.69 10.09 17.43
C PRO A 174 -20.71 11.20 17.76
N ALA A 175 -21.99 11.00 17.42
CA ALA A 175 -23.07 11.91 17.79
C ALA A 175 -23.30 12.01 19.31
N THR A 176 -23.07 10.92 20.05
CA THR A 176 -23.28 10.85 21.50
C THR A 176 -22.31 11.76 22.27
N PHE A 177 -21.10 11.98 21.76
CA PHE A 177 -20.17 12.95 22.32
C PHE A 177 -20.63 14.40 22.14
N GLN A 178 -21.30 14.75 21.04
CA GLN A 178 -21.88 16.09 20.87
C GLN A 178 -23.04 16.33 21.86
N LEU A 179 -23.82 15.29 22.16
CA LEU A 179 -24.85 15.31 23.21
C LEU A 179 -24.23 15.46 24.61
N LEU A 180 -23.10 14.80 24.91
CA LEU A 180 -22.34 15.05 26.15
C LEU A 180 -21.91 16.52 26.23
N LYS A 181 -21.39 17.10 25.14
CA LYS A 181 -20.97 18.52 25.13
C LYS A 181 -22.13 19.48 25.38
N ALA A 182 -23.32 19.19 24.86
CA ALA A 182 -24.53 19.94 25.19
C ALA A 182 -24.90 19.76 26.68
N PHE A 183 -24.91 18.53 27.18
CA PHE A 183 -25.20 18.22 28.58
C PHE A 183 -24.23 18.93 29.56
N LEU A 184 -22.92 18.86 29.32
CA LEU A 184 -21.92 19.54 30.14
C LEU A 184 -22.07 21.07 30.10
N ARG A 185 -22.45 21.65 28.94
CA ARG A 185 -22.75 23.09 28.83
C ARG A 185 -23.99 23.48 29.64
N ASP A 186 -25.01 22.62 29.67
CA ASP A 186 -26.26 22.87 30.40
C ASP A 186 -26.11 22.63 31.92
N GLN A 187 -25.20 21.75 32.36
CA GLN A 187 -24.95 21.46 33.77
C GLN A 187 -23.90 22.38 34.43
N LEU A 188 -23.03 23.04 33.66
CA LEU A 188 -21.87 23.77 34.18
C LEU A 188 -21.92 25.26 33.87
N VAL A 189 -21.54 26.09 34.85
CA VAL A 189 -21.32 27.53 34.62
C VAL A 189 -19.92 27.72 34.02
N LEU A 190 -19.84 27.75 32.69
CA LEU A 190 -18.58 27.84 31.96
C LEU A 190 -18.05 29.27 31.86
N SER A 191 -16.72 29.40 31.82
CA SER A 191 -16.06 30.64 31.40
C SER A 191 -16.01 30.72 29.86
N PRO A 192 -15.78 31.91 29.24
CA PRO A 192 -15.65 32.00 27.79
C PRO A 192 -14.54 31.11 27.21
N ALA A 193 -13.45 30.88 27.96
CA ALA A 193 -12.41 29.92 27.59
C ALA A 193 -12.88 28.46 27.72
N GLY A 194 -13.71 28.16 28.73
CA GLY A 194 -14.34 26.84 28.91
C GLY A 194 -15.40 26.52 27.85
N GLU A 195 -16.18 27.51 27.42
CA GLU A 195 -17.13 27.34 26.30
C GLU A 195 -16.40 27.05 24.98
N ALA A 196 -15.32 27.80 24.69
CA ALA A 196 -14.48 27.57 23.51
C ALA A 196 -13.81 26.20 23.55
N ALA A 197 -13.13 25.85 24.66
CA ALA A 197 -12.48 24.56 24.82
C ALA A 197 -13.46 23.39 24.76
N LEU A 198 -14.65 23.51 25.38
CA LEU A 198 -15.70 22.50 25.27
C LEU A 198 -16.21 22.40 23.82
N ALA A 199 -16.41 23.51 23.11
CA ALA A 199 -16.83 23.47 21.71
C ALA A 199 -15.82 22.74 20.81
N GLU A 200 -14.52 23.04 20.95
CA GLU A 200 -13.42 22.45 20.19
C GLU A 200 -13.05 21.01 20.59
N ALA A 201 -13.46 20.57 21.79
CA ALA A 201 -13.19 19.23 22.30
C ALA A 201 -13.66 18.12 21.37
N ARG A 202 -12.90 17.01 21.38
CA ARG A 202 -13.09 15.84 20.51
C ARG A 202 -13.30 14.58 21.35
N PRO A 203 -13.91 13.51 20.79
CA PRO A 203 -13.95 12.20 21.43
C PRO A 203 -12.53 11.76 21.86
N GLY A 204 -12.42 11.11 23.03
CA GLY A 204 -11.15 10.71 23.63
C GLY A 204 -10.35 11.83 24.34
N THR A 205 -10.77 13.09 24.25
CA THR A 205 -10.10 14.23 24.90
C THR A 205 -10.87 14.82 26.08
N VAL A 206 -11.87 14.13 26.64
CA VAL A 206 -12.81 14.76 27.59
C VAL A 206 -12.13 15.21 28.88
N TYR A 207 -11.21 14.41 29.43
CA TYR A 207 -10.48 14.74 30.66
C TYR A 207 -9.42 15.82 30.48
N ALA A 208 -8.95 16.10 29.26
CA ALA A 208 -8.07 17.25 29.01
C ALA A 208 -8.77 18.61 29.27
N LEU A 209 -10.09 18.58 29.46
CA LEU A 209 -10.89 19.76 29.82
C LEU A 209 -11.00 19.98 31.33
N SER A 210 -10.54 19.07 32.20
CA SER A 210 -10.73 19.14 33.67
C SER A 210 -10.37 20.52 34.23
N ASP A 211 -9.18 21.00 33.88
CA ASP A 211 -8.59 22.20 34.44
C ASP A 211 -9.25 23.47 33.87
N ILE A 212 -9.61 23.43 32.59
CA ILE A 212 -10.26 24.54 31.87
C ILE A 212 -11.71 24.70 32.34
N LEU A 213 -12.41 23.59 32.59
CA LEU A 213 -13.77 23.55 33.14
C LEU A 213 -13.80 23.68 34.67
N ARG A 214 -12.64 23.66 35.33
CA ARG A 214 -12.46 23.70 36.81
C ARG A 214 -13.21 22.59 37.55
N LEU A 215 -13.21 21.39 36.97
CA LEU A 215 -13.75 20.17 37.58
C LEU A 215 -12.60 19.23 37.93
N SER A 216 -12.70 18.52 39.05
CA SER A 216 -11.82 17.36 39.26
C SER A 216 -12.18 16.25 38.26
N GLU A 217 -11.20 15.40 37.91
CA GLU A 217 -11.45 14.21 37.08
C GLU A 217 -12.65 13.39 37.60
N ARG A 218 -12.76 13.26 38.93
CA ARG A 218 -13.87 12.59 39.61
C ARG A 218 -15.24 13.22 39.37
N GLN A 219 -15.35 14.55 39.38
CA GLN A 219 -16.61 15.23 39.06
C GLN A 219 -16.98 15.04 37.59
N LEU A 220 -15.99 15.10 36.70
CA LEU A 220 -16.21 14.89 35.27
C LEU A 220 -16.64 13.44 34.95
N ALA A 221 -16.01 12.45 35.59
CA ALA A 221 -16.40 11.04 35.51
C ALA A 221 -17.86 10.81 35.96
N GLN A 222 -18.29 11.49 37.03
CA GLN A 222 -19.67 11.42 37.51
C GLN A 222 -20.66 12.04 36.50
N TYR A 223 -20.36 13.20 35.91
CA TYR A 223 -21.20 13.78 34.84
C TYR A 223 -21.29 12.87 33.60
N ILE A 224 -20.21 12.19 33.23
CA ILE A 224 -20.21 11.21 32.11
C ILE A 224 -21.09 10.00 32.44
N ALA A 225 -20.99 9.47 33.67
CA ALA A 225 -21.81 8.36 34.13
C ALA A 225 -23.31 8.71 34.17
N ASP A 226 -23.65 9.89 34.71
CA ASP A 226 -25.03 10.39 34.77
C ASP A 226 -25.62 10.64 33.37
N PHE A 227 -24.82 11.19 32.44
CA PHE A 227 -25.21 11.40 31.06
C PHE A 227 -25.52 10.08 30.32
N LEU A 228 -24.65 9.08 30.47
CA LEU A 228 -24.83 7.76 29.85
C LEU A 228 -25.79 6.84 30.61
N ARG A 229 -26.21 7.22 31.83
CA ARG A 229 -27.05 6.42 32.75
C ARG A 229 -26.44 5.07 33.14
N VAL A 230 -25.12 5.05 33.32
CA VAL A 230 -24.34 3.86 33.69
C VAL A 230 -23.74 4.01 35.11
N PRO A 231 -23.34 2.93 35.79
CA PRO A 231 -22.78 3.02 37.14
C PRO A 231 -21.47 3.82 37.17
N TYR A 232 -21.31 4.70 38.16
CA TYR A 232 -20.02 5.29 38.53
C TYR A 232 -19.39 4.49 39.68
N LEU A 233 -18.11 4.12 39.54
CA LEU A 233 -17.33 3.36 40.50
C LEU A 233 -16.19 4.22 41.05
N ALA A 234 -16.18 4.45 42.36
CA ALA A 234 -15.12 5.19 43.06
C ALA A 234 -13.90 4.33 43.46
N GLY A 235 -13.84 3.08 42.98
CA GLY A 235 -12.81 2.09 43.29
C GLY A 235 -13.04 0.83 42.46
N ILE A 236 -11.97 0.08 42.18
CA ILE A 236 -12.00 -1.20 41.47
C ILE A 236 -11.60 -2.29 42.46
N ASP A 237 -12.44 -3.33 42.55
CA ASP A 237 -12.20 -4.51 43.38
C ASP A 237 -11.31 -5.51 42.61
N PRO A 238 -10.07 -5.80 43.06
CA PRO A 238 -9.17 -6.71 42.36
C PRO A 238 -9.73 -8.13 42.18
N ASP A 239 -10.58 -8.60 43.08
CA ASP A 239 -11.19 -9.93 43.00
C ASP A 239 -12.23 -10.04 41.87
N GLN A 240 -12.60 -8.90 41.25
CA GLN A 240 -13.57 -8.83 40.15
C GLN A 240 -12.91 -8.62 38.77
N VAL A 241 -11.58 -8.45 38.67
CA VAL A 241 -10.89 -8.15 37.40
C VAL A 241 -10.55 -9.43 36.62
N THR A 242 -10.71 -9.40 35.30
CA THR A 242 -10.44 -10.54 34.39
C THR A 242 -9.31 -10.24 33.41
N ASP A 243 -8.06 -10.51 33.83
CA ASP A 243 -6.81 -10.25 33.07
C ASP A 243 -6.70 -10.98 31.71
N ASP A 244 -7.61 -11.90 31.40
CA ASP A 244 -7.61 -12.74 30.19
C ASP A 244 -8.38 -12.15 29.00
N VAL A 245 -9.18 -11.09 29.20
CA VAL A 245 -10.05 -10.50 28.15
C VAL A 245 -9.37 -9.39 27.34
N LEU A 246 -8.54 -8.56 27.99
CA LEU A 246 -7.84 -7.43 27.35
C LEU A 246 -6.36 -7.40 27.77
N PRO A 247 -5.40 -7.17 26.84
CA PRO A 247 -3.99 -7.08 27.20
C PRO A 247 -3.71 -5.92 28.15
N ARG A 248 -3.03 -6.18 29.26
CA ARG A 248 -2.69 -5.16 30.28
C ARG A 248 -2.13 -3.83 29.73
N PRO A 249 -1.22 -3.78 28.72
CA PRO A 249 -0.75 -2.52 28.15
C PRO A 249 -1.85 -1.69 27.44
N PHE A 250 -2.88 -2.34 26.90
CA PHE A 250 -4.06 -1.67 26.34
C PHE A 250 -4.93 -1.10 27.47
N CYS A 251 -5.14 -1.90 28.53
CA CYS A 251 -5.87 -1.51 29.74
C CYS A 251 -5.28 -0.27 30.42
N GLU A 252 -3.96 -0.22 30.56
CA GLU A 252 -3.22 0.92 31.13
C GLU A 252 -3.29 2.16 30.22
N ARG A 253 -2.97 2.01 28.92
CA ARG A 253 -2.96 3.12 27.94
C ARG A 253 -4.32 3.80 27.81
N HIS A 254 -5.37 3.00 27.66
CA HIS A 254 -6.73 3.51 27.40
C HIS A 254 -7.55 3.71 28.68
N ARG A 255 -6.98 3.41 29.86
CA ARG A 255 -7.64 3.51 31.17
C ARG A 255 -8.97 2.73 31.17
N VAL A 256 -8.84 1.44 30.90
CA VAL A 256 -9.94 0.48 30.81
C VAL A 256 -9.60 -0.79 31.60
N VAL A 257 -10.56 -1.34 32.34
CA VAL A 257 -10.38 -2.56 33.14
C VAL A 257 -11.54 -3.52 32.89
N PRO A 258 -11.30 -4.73 32.35
CA PRO A 258 -12.33 -5.76 32.22
C PRO A 258 -12.69 -6.33 33.60
N VAL A 259 -13.98 -6.45 33.90
CA VAL A 259 -14.49 -6.90 35.21
C VAL A 259 -15.62 -7.93 35.06
N ARG A 260 -15.76 -8.81 36.04
CA ARG A 260 -16.86 -9.78 36.13
C ARG A 260 -17.73 -9.45 37.34
N GLY A 261 -18.88 -8.82 37.06
CA GLY A 261 -19.87 -8.43 38.05
C GLY A 261 -21.00 -9.46 38.23
N PRO A 262 -22.00 -9.15 39.08
CA PRO A 262 -23.14 -10.04 39.36
C PRO A 262 -24.00 -10.40 38.14
N GLU A 263 -23.99 -9.55 37.10
CA GLU A 263 -24.79 -9.72 35.88
C GLU A 263 -23.98 -10.30 34.69
N GLY A 264 -22.67 -10.54 34.87
CA GLY A 264 -21.79 -11.10 33.83
C GLY A 264 -20.48 -10.33 33.64
N GLU A 265 -19.88 -10.48 32.47
CA GLU A 265 -18.67 -9.76 32.06
C GLU A 265 -19.03 -8.33 31.63
N GLY A 266 -18.24 -7.36 32.08
CA GLY A 266 -18.41 -5.93 31.85
C GLY A 266 -17.06 -5.22 31.85
N VAL A 267 -17.09 -3.90 31.69
CA VAL A 267 -15.87 -3.10 31.51
C VAL A 267 -15.95 -1.77 32.25
N VAL A 268 -14.94 -1.45 33.06
CA VAL A 268 -14.78 -0.12 33.67
C VAL A 268 -13.92 0.73 32.75
N VAL A 269 -14.43 1.88 32.30
CA VAL A 269 -13.70 2.83 31.43
C VAL A 269 -13.59 4.21 32.07
N ALA A 270 -12.49 4.92 31.82
CA ALA A 270 -12.41 6.34 32.16
C ALA A 270 -13.17 7.21 31.15
N ASP A 271 -12.80 7.12 29.87
CA ASP A 271 -13.43 7.86 28.76
C ASP A 271 -14.15 6.89 27.82
N PRO A 272 -15.50 6.79 27.88
CA PRO A 272 -16.27 5.95 26.98
C PRO A 272 -16.31 6.50 25.54
N PHE A 273 -15.76 7.69 25.28
CA PHE A 273 -15.67 8.28 23.94
C PHE A 273 -14.29 8.08 23.30
N ASP A 274 -13.42 7.28 23.90
CA ASP A 274 -12.21 6.78 23.26
C ASP A 274 -12.59 5.77 22.15
N TRP A 275 -12.28 6.11 20.91
CA TRP A 275 -12.60 5.30 19.74
C TRP A 275 -11.86 3.95 19.74
N ASP A 276 -10.61 3.92 20.21
CA ASP A 276 -9.79 2.70 20.22
C ASP A 276 -10.38 1.68 21.22
N VAL A 277 -10.97 2.16 22.32
CA VAL A 277 -11.71 1.33 23.29
C VAL A 277 -13.01 0.82 22.67
N ALA A 278 -13.82 1.71 22.09
CA ALA A 278 -15.09 1.35 21.46
C ALA A 278 -14.92 0.29 20.36
N GLU A 279 -13.95 0.49 19.46
CA GLU A 279 -13.66 -0.44 18.37
C GLU A 279 -13.12 -1.79 18.87
N THR A 280 -12.25 -1.78 19.88
CA THR A 280 -11.69 -3.02 20.45
C THR A 280 -12.76 -3.85 21.16
N LEU A 281 -13.65 -3.22 21.93
CA LEU A 281 -14.75 -3.92 22.61
C LEU A 281 -15.77 -4.51 21.62
N LEU A 282 -16.12 -3.78 20.55
CA LEU A 282 -16.96 -4.29 19.46
C LEU A 282 -16.29 -5.47 18.73
N ARG A 283 -14.96 -5.44 18.56
CA ARG A 283 -14.20 -6.52 17.91
C ARG A 283 -14.14 -7.80 18.74
N ILE A 284 -14.11 -7.69 20.07
CA ILE A 284 -14.03 -8.83 21.00
C ILE A 284 -15.42 -9.44 21.26
N HIS A 285 -16.45 -8.61 21.43
CA HIS A 285 -17.80 -9.07 21.84
C HIS A 285 -18.84 -9.07 20.68
N GLY A 286 -18.46 -8.62 19.48
CA GLY A 286 -19.33 -8.59 18.30
C GLY A 286 -20.39 -7.48 18.36
N GLU A 287 -21.58 -7.74 17.83
CA GLU A 287 -22.72 -6.79 17.83
C GLU A 287 -23.28 -6.48 19.24
N ARG A 288 -22.75 -7.10 20.30
CA ARG A 288 -23.18 -6.88 21.69
C ARG A 288 -22.05 -6.26 22.50
N VAL A 289 -22.16 -4.96 22.73
CA VAL A 289 -21.25 -4.23 23.61
C VAL A 289 -21.47 -4.69 25.07
N PRO A 290 -20.41 -5.07 25.82
CA PRO A 290 -20.55 -5.46 27.22
C PRO A 290 -21.04 -4.29 28.08
N PRO A 291 -21.71 -4.54 29.23
CA PRO A 291 -22.08 -3.50 30.18
C PRO A 291 -20.85 -2.68 30.61
N ILE A 292 -20.96 -1.34 30.54
CA ILE A 292 -19.90 -0.43 30.97
C ILE A 292 -20.21 0.22 32.32
N ALA A 293 -19.16 0.53 33.06
CA ALA A 293 -19.18 1.42 34.22
C ALA A 293 -18.08 2.50 34.06
N ILE A 294 -18.26 3.65 34.68
CA ILE A 294 -17.32 4.78 34.60
C ILE A 294 -16.55 4.92 35.90
N SER A 295 -15.24 5.20 35.82
CA SER A 295 -14.42 5.54 36.99
C SER A 295 -13.44 6.67 36.62
N GLU A 296 -12.96 7.43 37.60
CA GLU A 296 -11.97 8.48 37.33
C GLU A 296 -10.61 7.88 36.87
N PRO A 297 -9.89 8.53 35.93
CA PRO A 297 -8.57 8.11 35.49
C PRO A 297 -7.58 7.81 36.63
N GLU A 298 -7.56 8.61 37.71
CA GLU A 298 -6.76 8.32 38.92
C GLU A 298 -7.07 6.95 39.54
N THR A 299 -8.33 6.56 39.66
CA THR A 299 -8.73 5.26 40.23
C THR A 299 -8.26 4.09 39.38
N ILE A 300 -8.38 4.20 38.05
CA ILE A 300 -7.89 3.17 37.12
C ILE A 300 -6.35 3.09 37.13
N ARG A 301 -5.66 4.23 37.14
CA ARG A 301 -4.20 4.28 37.30
C ARG A 301 -3.74 3.66 38.63
N GLY A 302 -4.46 3.95 39.72
CA GLY A 302 -4.19 3.41 41.05
C GLY A 302 -4.30 1.89 41.14
N TYR A 303 -5.26 1.28 40.42
CA TYR A 303 -5.38 -0.18 40.32
C TYR A 303 -4.11 -0.82 39.73
N PHE A 304 -3.63 -0.33 38.59
CA PHE A 304 -2.45 -0.89 37.93
C PHE A 304 -1.16 -0.67 38.75
N ALA A 305 -1.00 0.50 39.37
CA ALA A 305 0.13 0.80 40.26
C ALA A 305 0.17 -0.09 41.51
N TYR A 306 -0.99 -0.43 42.09
CA TYR A 306 -1.07 -1.34 43.25
C TYR A 306 -0.65 -2.78 42.88
N GLY A 307 -0.88 -3.20 41.64
CA GLY A 307 -0.53 -4.54 41.14
C GLY A 307 0.97 -4.78 40.91
N GLU A 308 1.81 -3.74 40.85
CA GLU A 308 3.26 -3.88 40.62
C GLU A 308 4.04 -4.22 41.89
N GLY A 309 3.63 -3.67 43.04
CA GLY A 309 4.29 -3.86 44.33
C GLY A 309 4.32 -5.30 44.86
N ALA A 310 3.67 -6.24 44.18
CA ALA A 310 3.59 -7.65 44.56
C ALA A 310 4.33 -8.63 43.61
N ARG A 311 4.96 -8.15 42.52
CA ARG A 311 5.50 -9.05 41.46
C ARG A 311 6.90 -8.71 40.91
N SER A 312 7.61 -7.71 41.44
CA SER A 312 8.93 -7.30 40.93
C SER A 312 10.12 -7.98 41.64
N GLU A 313 10.44 -9.24 41.30
CA GLU A 313 11.81 -9.76 41.44
C GLU A 313 12.24 -10.55 40.19
N GLY A 314 13.23 -10.03 39.46
CA GLY A 314 14.10 -10.85 38.60
C GLY A 314 13.93 -10.78 37.08
N ALA A 315 14.33 -9.67 36.46
CA ALA A 315 14.95 -9.69 35.11
C ALA A 315 15.87 -8.46 34.95
N ALA A 316 17.14 -8.68 34.59
CA ALA A 316 18.13 -7.61 34.46
C ALA A 316 18.10 -6.96 33.06
N GLU A 317 18.28 -5.65 33.01
CA GLU A 317 18.18 -4.83 31.80
C GLU A 317 19.41 -4.91 30.90
N ALA A 318 19.16 -4.89 29.58
CA ALA A 318 20.07 -4.32 28.59
C ALA A 318 19.55 -2.91 28.22
N PRO A 319 20.43 -1.96 27.82
CA PRO A 319 20.06 -0.54 27.74
C PRO A 319 18.99 -0.31 26.67
N THR A 320 17.77 -0.05 27.13
CA THR A 320 16.64 0.37 26.31
C THR A 320 16.59 1.89 26.36
N VAL A 321 16.68 2.57 25.22
CA VAL A 321 16.40 4.02 25.18
C VAL A 321 14.89 4.18 25.25
N THR A 322 14.37 4.35 26.46
CA THR A 322 12.97 4.72 26.64
C THR A 322 12.76 6.15 26.15
N VAL A 323 11.76 6.33 25.29
CA VAL A 323 11.17 7.63 24.97
C VAL A 323 9.78 7.59 25.56
N ASP A 324 9.72 7.73 26.88
CA ASP A 324 8.47 7.71 27.63
C ASP A 324 7.69 9.03 27.44
N ASP A 325 6.45 9.03 27.92
CA ASP A 325 5.37 9.91 27.48
C ASP A 325 5.66 11.42 27.45
N VAL A 326 4.95 12.09 26.52
CA VAL A 326 4.95 13.55 26.37
C VAL A 326 4.14 14.20 27.49
N THR A 327 4.72 14.23 28.69
CA THR A 327 4.73 15.47 29.47
C THR A 327 5.84 16.35 28.91
N GLU A 328 5.49 17.50 28.31
CA GLU A 328 6.49 18.52 28.03
C GLU A 328 7.06 19.06 29.37
N PRO A 329 8.38 19.33 29.52
CA PRO A 329 9.50 19.04 28.63
C PRO A 329 10.66 18.26 29.30
N ALA A 330 11.19 17.20 28.66
CA ALA A 330 12.46 16.56 29.08
C ALA A 330 13.19 15.79 27.96
N LEU A 331 13.30 16.35 26.75
CA LEU A 331 14.25 15.84 25.74
C LEU A 331 15.66 16.40 26.03
N LEU A 332 16.34 15.77 27.00
CA LEU A 332 17.77 15.86 27.33
C LEU A 332 18.42 17.26 27.25
N ASP A 333 18.78 17.80 28.42
CA ASP A 333 19.75 18.90 28.54
C ASP A 333 21.09 18.53 27.91
N VAL A 334 21.29 18.99 26.68
CA VAL A 334 22.58 19.55 26.27
C VAL A 334 22.41 21.07 26.38
N GLU A 335 22.44 21.60 27.61
CA GLU A 335 22.55 23.04 27.87
C GLU A 335 23.93 23.57 27.45
N HIS A 336 24.15 23.62 26.14
CA HIS A 336 25.15 24.48 25.52
C HIS A 336 24.55 25.13 24.28
N SER A 337 23.71 26.15 24.54
CA SER A 337 23.32 27.22 23.60
C SER A 337 23.04 26.76 22.17
N LEU A 338 21.84 26.22 21.93
CA LEU A 338 21.37 25.85 20.59
C LEU A 338 20.39 26.92 20.05
N ASP A 339 20.60 27.33 18.80
CA ASP A 339 19.78 28.32 18.08
C ASP A 339 18.32 27.86 17.92
N GLU A 340 17.40 28.82 17.78
CA GLU A 340 15.98 28.58 17.44
C GLU A 340 15.79 27.66 16.22
N ALA A 341 16.73 27.70 15.27
CA ALA A 341 16.75 26.85 14.08
C ALA A 341 16.95 25.34 14.36
N ALA A 342 17.50 24.97 15.52
CA ALA A 342 17.64 23.56 15.90
C ALA A 342 16.29 22.95 16.33
N THR A 343 15.46 23.73 17.03
CA THR A 343 14.12 23.36 17.51
C THR A 343 13.11 23.17 16.36
N ASP A 344 13.24 23.96 15.30
CA ASP A 344 12.47 23.82 14.05
C ASP A 344 12.73 22.46 13.36
N VAL A 345 13.99 22.09 13.17
CA VAL A 345 14.38 20.81 12.53
C VAL A 345 13.98 19.60 13.38
N MET A 346 14.10 19.73 14.71
CA MET A 346 13.57 18.78 15.69
C MET A 346 12.08 18.48 15.47
N THR A 347 11.27 19.55 15.40
CA THR A 347 9.81 19.47 15.25
C THR A 347 9.43 18.86 13.90
N LEU A 348 10.09 19.29 12.83
CA LEU A 348 9.90 18.76 11.47
C LEU A 348 10.20 17.25 11.40
N ALA A 349 11.28 16.77 12.02
CA ALA A 349 11.62 15.35 12.03
C ALA A 349 10.51 14.49 12.67
N ASN A 350 9.98 14.95 13.80
CA ASN A 350 8.91 14.26 14.53
C ASN A 350 7.57 14.34 13.78
N GLU A 351 7.26 15.47 13.13
CA GLU A 351 6.10 15.63 12.25
C GLU A 351 6.14 14.62 11.09
N LEU A 352 7.28 14.52 10.40
CA LEU A 352 7.47 13.60 9.28
C LEU A 352 7.31 12.13 9.70
N LEU A 353 7.88 11.72 10.83
CA LEU A 353 7.72 10.36 11.34
C LEU A 353 6.26 10.03 11.71
N ARG A 354 5.59 10.93 12.44
CA ARG A 354 4.15 10.75 12.79
C ARG A 354 3.28 10.69 11.55
N ARG A 355 3.52 11.57 10.57
CA ARG A 355 2.76 11.60 9.32
C ARG A 355 3.04 10.35 8.47
N ALA A 356 4.28 9.89 8.36
CA ALA A 356 4.62 8.66 7.63
C ALA A 356 3.90 7.43 8.21
N VAL A 357 3.83 7.30 9.54
CA VAL A 357 3.08 6.20 10.18
C VAL A 357 1.57 6.34 9.96
N SER A 358 1.02 7.57 10.04
CA SER A 358 -0.40 7.84 9.79
C SER A 358 -0.80 7.57 8.33
N ASP A 359 0.05 7.96 7.37
CA ASP A 359 -0.15 7.75 5.94
C ASP A 359 0.19 6.30 5.51
N ARG A 360 0.71 5.48 6.44
CA ARG A 360 1.16 4.08 6.25
C ARG A 360 2.29 3.93 5.22
N ALA A 361 3.22 4.88 5.23
CA ALA A 361 4.40 4.84 4.39
C ALA A 361 5.38 3.74 4.82
N SER A 362 5.95 3.01 3.85
CA SER A 362 7.04 2.05 4.10
C SER A 362 8.40 2.72 4.17
N ASP A 363 8.61 3.80 3.41
CA ASP A 363 9.87 4.51 3.31
C ASP A 363 9.63 6.03 3.27
N ILE A 364 10.48 6.80 3.94
CA ILE A 364 10.61 8.26 3.82
C ILE A 364 11.85 8.56 3.00
N HIS A 365 11.71 9.30 1.92
CA HIS A 365 12.78 9.78 1.06
C HIS A 365 13.01 11.26 1.30
N ILE A 366 14.25 11.66 1.59
CA ILE A 366 14.69 13.06 1.73
C ILE A 366 15.77 13.29 0.66
N GLU A 367 15.42 14.00 -0.41
CA GLU A 367 16.23 14.10 -1.61
C GLU A 367 16.53 15.57 -1.96
N PRO A 368 17.79 16.04 -1.90
CA PRO A 368 18.14 17.36 -2.40
C PRO A 368 18.00 17.43 -3.93
N LYS A 369 17.61 18.62 -4.42
CA LYS A 369 17.38 19.00 -5.83
C LYS A 369 17.77 20.47 -5.98
N GLY A 370 19.06 20.74 -6.19
CA GLY A 370 19.65 22.07 -6.14
C GLY A 370 19.38 22.82 -4.82
N GLU A 371 18.76 24.00 -4.88
CA GLU A 371 18.49 24.86 -3.71
C GLU A 371 17.37 24.34 -2.78
N ARG A 372 16.59 23.35 -3.23
CA ARG A 372 15.49 22.73 -2.47
C ARG A 372 15.77 21.26 -2.20
N ALA A 373 14.99 20.66 -1.32
CA ALA A 373 14.87 19.22 -1.20
C ALA A 373 13.40 18.81 -1.20
N VAL A 374 13.12 17.71 -1.88
CA VAL A 374 11.80 17.09 -1.95
C VAL A 374 11.76 15.96 -0.93
N ILE A 375 10.74 15.99 -0.07
CA ILE A 375 10.44 14.91 0.88
C ILE A 375 9.28 14.11 0.30
N ARG A 376 9.53 12.82 0.07
CA ARG A 376 8.54 11.88 -0.51
C ARG A 376 8.30 10.72 0.44
N PHE A 377 7.06 10.21 0.49
CA PHE A 377 6.74 8.98 1.20
C PHE A 377 6.47 7.88 0.18
N ARG A 378 6.91 6.66 0.47
CA ARG A 378 6.47 5.47 -0.27
C ARG A 378 5.20 4.91 0.37
N VAL A 379 4.04 5.10 -0.25
CA VAL A 379 2.76 4.56 0.24
C VAL A 379 2.21 3.59 -0.79
N ASP A 380 1.83 2.39 -0.35
CA ASP A 380 1.31 1.30 -1.20
C ASP A 380 2.14 0.99 -2.47
N GLY A 381 3.45 1.32 -2.44
CA GLY A 381 4.43 1.12 -3.50
C GLY A 381 4.89 2.40 -4.19
N ASP A 382 4.02 3.41 -4.28
CA ASP A 382 4.25 4.65 -5.03
C ASP A 382 4.98 5.71 -4.20
N LEU A 383 5.75 6.58 -4.86
CA LEU A 383 6.41 7.73 -4.22
C LEU A 383 5.56 9.00 -4.37
N GLU A 384 4.93 9.41 -3.27
CA GLU A 384 4.12 10.63 -3.19
C GLU A 384 4.96 11.79 -2.65
N ALA A 385 4.92 12.97 -3.28
CA ALA A 385 5.57 14.17 -2.77
C ALA A 385 4.76 14.80 -1.63
N VAL A 386 5.39 14.94 -0.46
CA VAL A 386 4.70 15.30 0.80
C VAL A 386 5.00 16.73 1.21
N ARG A 387 6.24 17.18 1.01
CA ARG A 387 6.72 18.51 1.41
C ARG A 387 7.98 18.89 0.64
N GLU A 388 8.13 20.18 0.32
CA GLU A 388 9.42 20.76 -0.07
C GLU A 388 10.03 21.53 1.12
N VAL A 389 11.35 21.48 1.23
CA VAL A 389 12.14 22.26 2.19
C VAL A 389 13.36 22.87 1.50
N SER A 390 14.05 23.82 2.14
CA SER A 390 15.33 24.32 1.64
C SER A 390 16.43 23.24 1.76
N ALA A 391 17.44 23.29 0.89
CA ALA A 391 18.58 22.38 0.97
C ALA A 391 19.30 22.43 2.34
N ASP A 392 19.38 23.60 2.97
CA ASP A 392 19.90 23.78 4.34
C ASP A 392 19.06 23.02 5.40
N ARG A 393 17.73 23.18 5.39
CA ARG A 393 16.82 22.42 6.28
C ARG A 393 16.96 20.92 6.06
N SER A 394 17.08 20.49 4.80
CA SER A 394 17.32 19.07 4.46
C SER A 394 18.65 18.56 5.03
N ALA A 395 19.74 19.31 4.84
CA ALA A 395 21.06 18.92 5.36
C ALA A 395 21.09 18.84 6.90
N LYS A 396 20.34 19.70 7.59
CA LYS A 396 20.15 19.65 9.05
C LYS A 396 19.27 18.47 9.47
N LEU A 397 18.20 18.17 8.74
CA LEU A 397 17.32 17.02 8.98
C LEU A 397 18.08 15.69 8.81
N ILE A 398 18.89 15.57 7.76
CA ILE A 398 19.77 14.42 7.52
C ILE A 398 20.82 14.29 8.62
N ALA A 399 21.50 15.38 8.99
CA ALA A 399 22.46 15.37 10.11
C ALA A 399 21.83 14.90 11.43
N ARG A 400 20.58 15.33 11.72
CA ARG A 400 19.81 14.87 12.88
C ARG A 400 19.53 13.37 12.84
N PHE A 401 19.02 12.85 11.72
CA PHE A 401 18.74 11.42 11.59
C PHE A 401 20.02 10.57 11.63
N LYS A 402 21.12 11.06 11.05
CA LYS A 402 22.44 10.43 11.15
C LYS A 402 22.91 10.30 12.60
N ALA A 403 22.78 11.36 13.40
CA ALA A 403 23.11 11.32 14.83
C ALA A 403 22.27 10.28 15.59
N LEU A 404 20.96 10.21 15.32
CA LEU A 404 20.03 9.25 15.96
C LEU A 404 20.28 7.79 15.54
N GLY A 405 20.71 7.54 14.30
CA GLY A 405 21.05 6.21 13.79
C GLY A 405 22.50 5.76 14.07
N HIS A 406 23.29 6.57 14.77
CA HIS A 406 24.74 6.39 15.02
C HIS A 406 25.61 6.37 13.73
N LEU A 407 25.25 7.16 12.73
CA LEU A 407 26.05 7.43 11.52
C LEU A 407 27.02 8.60 11.78
N ASP A 408 28.13 8.66 11.02
CA ASP A 408 29.06 9.78 11.04
C ASP A 408 28.43 11.02 10.37
N VAL A 409 28.07 12.01 11.19
CA VAL A 409 27.45 13.28 10.77
C VAL A 409 28.39 14.14 9.91
N ALA A 410 29.71 14.03 10.11
CA ALA A 410 30.70 14.83 9.40
C ALA A 410 31.05 14.26 8.01
N GLU A 411 31.10 12.93 7.85
CA GLU A 411 31.27 12.31 6.55
C GLU A 411 29.97 12.35 5.73
N ARG A 412 30.01 13.02 4.58
CA ARG A 412 28.84 13.21 3.68
C ARG A 412 29.06 12.66 2.26
N ARG A 413 30.26 12.18 1.96
CA ARG A 413 30.70 11.80 0.60
C ARG A 413 30.64 10.29 0.35
N LYS A 414 30.38 9.50 1.38
CA LYS A 414 30.31 8.04 1.34
C LYS A 414 28.90 7.60 1.76
N PRO A 415 28.34 6.55 1.13
CA PRO A 415 27.14 5.92 1.64
C PRO A 415 27.31 5.44 3.08
N GLN A 416 26.24 5.51 3.87
CA GLN A 416 26.23 5.04 5.26
C GLN A 416 24.90 4.37 5.59
N ASP A 417 24.99 3.24 6.29
CA ASP A 417 23.84 2.50 6.81
C ASP A 417 23.85 2.49 8.33
N GLY A 418 22.67 2.70 8.91
CA GLY A 418 22.43 2.55 10.34
C GLY A 418 20.97 2.22 10.64
N ALA A 419 20.65 2.13 11.92
CA ALA A 419 19.31 1.86 12.39
C ALA A 419 19.07 2.50 13.75
N MET A 420 17.81 2.78 14.05
CA MET A 420 17.36 3.23 15.38
C MET A 420 16.01 2.60 15.69
N GLU A 421 15.65 2.51 16.97
CA GLU A 421 14.30 2.17 17.39
C GLU A 421 13.56 3.45 17.80
N ALA A 422 12.25 3.51 17.51
CA ALA A 422 11.43 4.67 17.79
C ALA A 422 9.99 4.25 18.14
N ALA A 423 9.44 4.82 19.21
CA ALA A 423 8.00 4.76 19.49
C ALA A 423 7.29 5.89 18.74
N ILE A 424 6.37 5.57 17.83
CA ILE A 424 5.63 6.54 17.01
C ILE A 424 4.14 6.20 17.12
N LEU A 425 3.33 7.15 17.60
CA LEU A 425 1.89 6.96 17.86
C LEU A 425 1.57 5.76 18.78
N GLY A 426 2.48 5.47 19.72
CA GLY A 426 2.39 4.33 20.64
C GLY A 426 2.60 2.96 20.00
N ARG A 427 3.17 2.91 18.78
CA ARG A 427 3.65 1.69 18.09
C ARG A 427 5.17 1.73 18.04
N ARG A 428 5.84 0.58 18.22
CA ARG A 428 7.31 0.48 18.17
C ARG A 428 7.77 0.18 16.76
N PHE A 429 8.69 0.98 16.23
CA PHE A 429 9.29 0.82 14.92
C PHE A 429 10.81 0.68 15.01
N LYS A 430 11.37 -0.22 14.19
CA LYS A 430 12.79 -0.28 13.85
C LYS A 430 12.97 0.51 12.54
N LEU A 431 13.60 1.66 12.63
CA LEU A 431 13.88 2.52 11.48
C LEU A 431 15.25 2.14 10.90
N ARG A 432 15.32 1.81 9.61
CA ARG A 432 16.60 1.61 8.89
C ARG A 432 16.92 2.87 8.10
N LEU A 433 18.12 3.41 8.28
CA LEU A 433 18.58 4.64 7.65
C LEU A 433 19.68 4.29 6.65
N ALA A 434 19.53 4.74 5.42
CA ALA A 434 20.56 4.66 4.38
C ALA A 434 20.80 6.03 3.77
N THR A 435 22.03 6.54 3.81
CA THR A 435 22.42 7.78 3.13
C THR A 435 23.29 7.50 1.91
N THR A 436 23.22 8.39 0.92
CA THR A 436 24.17 8.39 -0.20
C THR A 436 24.42 9.80 -0.71
N SER A 437 25.64 10.04 -1.22
CA SER A 437 26.05 11.33 -1.77
C SER A 437 25.51 11.50 -3.18
N THR A 438 24.83 12.63 -3.44
CA THR A 438 24.36 13.03 -4.77
C THR A 438 25.04 14.36 -5.17
N PRO A 439 24.98 14.78 -6.45
CA PRO A 439 25.55 16.07 -6.87
C PRO A 439 24.99 17.28 -6.11
N ASP A 440 23.72 17.23 -5.71
CA ASP A 440 23.02 18.30 -4.99
C ASP A 440 23.16 18.21 -3.45
N GLY A 441 23.85 17.18 -2.94
CA GLY A 441 24.06 16.96 -1.51
C GLY A 441 23.81 15.51 -1.07
N GLU A 442 23.91 15.26 0.22
CA GLU A 442 23.56 13.96 0.80
C GLU A 442 22.03 13.74 0.73
N SER A 443 21.62 12.54 0.34
CA SER A 443 20.23 12.08 0.40
C SER A 443 20.08 11.02 1.50
N LEU A 444 18.87 10.88 2.05
CA LEU A 444 18.55 9.92 3.10
C LEU A 444 17.23 9.20 2.78
N VAL A 445 17.25 7.87 2.91
CA VAL A 445 16.05 7.03 2.94
C VAL A 445 15.91 6.43 4.34
N ILE A 446 14.71 6.52 4.91
CA ILE A 446 14.34 5.92 6.20
C ILE A 446 13.24 4.90 5.95
N ARG A 447 13.52 3.60 6.14
CA ARG A 447 12.51 2.55 6.08
C ARG A 447 11.90 2.31 7.45
N LEU A 448 10.56 2.25 7.52
CA LEU A 448 9.80 1.98 8.73
C LEU A 448 9.45 0.49 8.79
N ILE A 449 9.91 -0.21 9.82
CA ILE A 449 9.59 -1.63 10.09
C ILE A 449 8.91 -1.72 11.45
N GLU A 450 7.78 -2.43 11.56
CA GLU A 450 7.09 -2.69 12.83
C GLU A 450 7.38 -4.13 13.29
N PRO A 451 8.40 -4.37 14.15
CA PRO A 451 8.90 -5.72 14.45
C PRO A 451 7.96 -6.59 15.30
N LEU A 452 6.88 -6.02 15.85
CA LEU A 452 5.91 -6.68 16.74
C LEU A 452 4.50 -6.76 16.13
N GLN A 453 4.38 -6.69 14.80
CA GLN A 453 3.10 -6.92 14.14
C GLN A 453 2.65 -8.38 14.35
N LYS A 454 1.39 -8.59 14.77
CA LYS A 454 0.78 -9.93 14.80
C LYS A 454 0.88 -10.53 13.39
N PRO A 455 1.33 -11.79 13.21
CA PRO A 455 1.30 -12.44 11.90
C PRO A 455 -0.13 -12.42 11.35
N LEU A 456 -0.26 -12.00 10.09
CA LEU A 456 -1.50 -12.15 9.34
C LEU A 456 -1.74 -13.64 9.08
N SER A 457 -3.00 -14.06 9.06
CA SER A 457 -3.36 -15.38 8.53
C SER A 457 -3.05 -15.45 7.02
N LEU A 458 -2.91 -16.66 6.50
CA LEU A 458 -2.61 -16.85 5.07
C LEU A 458 -3.75 -16.33 4.18
N GLY A 459 -5.00 -16.48 4.61
CA GLY A 459 -6.16 -15.82 4.01
C GLY A 459 -6.10 -14.27 4.05
N GLU A 460 -5.70 -13.65 5.17
CA GLU A 460 -5.52 -12.18 5.27
C GLU A 460 -4.41 -11.63 4.35
N LEU A 461 -3.43 -12.46 3.95
CA LEU A 461 -2.47 -12.09 2.92
C LEU A 461 -3.05 -12.09 1.50
N GLY A 462 -4.28 -12.59 1.32
CA GLY A 462 -4.97 -12.73 0.05
C GLY A 462 -4.75 -14.07 -0.65
N MET A 463 -4.45 -15.16 0.07
CA MET A 463 -4.49 -16.52 -0.49
C MET A 463 -5.94 -17.04 -0.58
N THR A 464 -6.21 -17.90 -1.55
CA THR A 464 -7.48 -18.68 -1.57
C THR A 464 -7.44 -19.81 -0.55
N GLU A 465 -8.60 -20.38 -0.18
CA GLU A 465 -8.69 -21.51 0.76
C GLU A 465 -7.84 -22.72 0.33
N GLU A 466 -7.75 -23.00 -0.98
CA GLU A 466 -6.93 -24.09 -1.52
C GLU A 466 -5.43 -23.80 -1.42
N GLN A 467 -5.04 -22.54 -1.62
CA GLN A 467 -3.66 -22.10 -1.46
C GLN A 467 -3.25 -22.12 0.01
N GLU A 468 -4.08 -21.61 0.90
CA GLU A 468 -3.88 -21.71 2.35
C GLU A 468 -3.77 -23.18 2.79
N ARG A 469 -4.66 -24.07 2.33
CA ARG A 469 -4.56 -25.51 2.62
C ARG A 469 -3.24 -26.11 2.15
N THR A 470 -2.74 -25.72 0.98
CA THR A 470 -1.46 -26.21 0.45
C THR A 470 -0.26 -25.67 1.24
N MET A 471 -0.30 -24.41 1.68
CA MET A 471 0.70 -23.82 2.57
C MET A 471 0.71 -24.50 3.95
N LEU A 472 -0.47 -24.76 4.52
CA LEU A 472 -0.60 -25.53 5.77
C LEU A 472 -0.11 -26.98 5.61
N GLU A 473 -0.34 -27.61 4.45
CA GLU A 473 0.25 -28.91 4.13
C GLU A 473 1.78 -28.82 4.15
N PHE A 474 2.40 -27.82 3.51
CA PHE A 474 3.85 -27.60 3.56
C PHE A 474 4.37 -27.40 5.00
N ALA A 475 3.72 -26.57 5.82
CA ALA A 475 4.09 -26.37 7.23
C ALA A 475 3.96 -27.64 8.09
N SER A 476 3.13 -28.61 7.67
CA SER A 476 2.96 -29.91 8.34
C SER A 476 4.01 -30.96 7.97
N ARG A 477 4.79 -30.75 6.89
CA ARG A 477 5.81 -31.71 6.45
C ARG A 477 6.95 -31.79 7.47
N THR A 478 7.56 -32.96 7.57
CA THR A 478 8.79 -33.17 8.34
C THR A 478 10.02 -32.67 7.59
N HIS A 479 10.02 -32.76 6.26
CA HIS A 479 11.20 -32.46 5.45
C HIS A 479 10.88 -31.94 4.06
N GLY A 480 11.90 -31.32 3.46
CA GLY A 480 11.91 -30.80 2.10
C GLY A 480 12.01 -29.27 2.04
N LEU A 481 12.27 -28.72 0.85
CA LEU A 481 12.44 -27.30 0.60
C LEU A 481 11.12 -26.65 0.16
N VAL A 482 10.70 -25.60 0.85
CA VAL A 482 9.66 -24.66 0.40
C VAL A 482 10.34 -23.35 0.04
N LEU A 483 10.19 -22.92 -1.22
CA LEU A 483 10.86 -21.72 -1.73
C LEU A 483 9.84 -20.63 -2.07
N VAL A 484 9.90 -19.49 -1.38
CA VAL A 484 9.04 -18.33 -1.67
C VAL A 484 9.77 -17.38 -2.62
N VAL A 485 9.21 -17.11 -3.79
CA VAL A 485 9.87 -16.34 -4.85
C VAL A 485 9.10 -15.09 -5.26
N GLY A 486 9.81 -14.09 -5.74
CA GLY A 486 9.26 -12.81 -6.16
C GLY A 486 10.28 -11.68 -6.12
N PRO A 487 9.95 -10.50 -6.71
CA PRO A 487 10.82 -9.33 -6.71
C PRO A 487 11.04 -8.74 -5.30
N THR A 488 11.85 -7.68 -5.22
CA THR A 488 12.02 -6.92 -3.97
C THR A 488 10.71 -6.25 -3.58
N GLY A 489 10.36 -6.30 -2.29
CA GLY A 489 9.10 -5.73 -1.80
C GLY A 489 7.85 -6.56 -2.08
N SER A 490 7.95 -7.75 -2.69
CA SER A 490 6.78 -8.60 -3.00
C SER A 490 6.16 -9.34 -1.81
N GLY A 491 6.55 -9.04 -0.56
CA GLY A 491 5.95 -9.64 0.65
C GLY A 491 6.50 -11.01 1.07
N LYS A 492 7.56 -11.53 0.42
CA LYS A 492 8.14 -12.87 0.70
C LYS A 492 8.35 -13.15 2.19
N SER A 493 9.03 -12.25 2.90
CA SER A 493 9.34 -12.41 4.34
C SER A 493 8.08 -12.45 5.20
N THR A 494 7.05 -11.66 4.85
CA THR A 494 5.75 -11.66 5.53
C THR A 494 5.01 -12.99 5.33
N THR A 495 5.05 -13.57 4.12
CA THR A 495 4.49 -14.90 3.83
C THR A 495 5.23 -16.01 4.57
N ILE A 496 6.57 -15.97 4.59
CA ILE A 496 7.39 -16.92 5.36
C ILE A 496 7.09 -16.82 6.86
N PHE A 497 7.02 -15.60 7.42
CA PHE A 497 6.71 -15.37 8.83
C PHE A 497 5.29 -15.88 9.19
N SER A 498 4.31 -15.63 8.32
CA SER A 498 2.94 -16.11 8.48
C SER A 498 2.86 -17.63 8.41
N LEU A 499 3.61 -18.28 7.50
CA LEU A 499 3.75 -19.73 7.43
C LEU A 499 4.40 -20.31 8.70
N LEU A 500 5.50 -19.71 9.16
CA LEU A 500 6.18 -20.11 10.40
C LEU A 500 5.29 -19.95 11.62
N SER A 501 4.38 -18.96 11.66
CA SER A 501 3.43 -18.80 12.77
C SER A 501 2.44 -19.98 12.93
N GLN A 502 2.24 -20.79 11.89
CA GLN A 502 1.39 -21.99 11.91
C GLN A 502 2.11 -23.23 12.48
N ILE A 503 3.39 -23.10 12.82
CA ILE A 503 4.24 -24.20 13.28
C ILE A 503 4.23 -24.26 14.81
N ASP A 504 3.96 -25.45 15.36
CA ASP A 504 4.09 -25.72 16.80
C ASP A 504 5.57 -25.70 17.23
N GLY A 505 6.05 -24.49 17.55
CA GLY A 505 7.38 -24.23 18.10
C GLY A 505 7.64 -24.81 19.50
N ARG A 506 6.66 -25.49 20.13
CA ARG A 506 6.91 -26.31 21.34
C ARG A 506 7.40 -27.72 21.01
N ARG A 507 7.20 -28.16 19.76
CA ARG A 507 7.54 -29.52 19.30
C ARG A 507 8.63 -29.55 18.24
N ARG A 508 8.91 -28.42 17.57
CA ARG A 508 9.89 -28.31 16.49
C ARG A 508 10.85 -27.15 16.76
N SER A 509 12.15 -27.46 16.78
CA SER A 509 13.24 -26.50 16.85
C SER A 509 13.32 -25.72 15.54
N VAL A 510 13.24 -24.39 15.63
CA VAL A 510 13.32 -23.49 14.46
C VAL A 510 14.53 -22.58 14.60
N ILE A 511 15.42 -22.61 13.60
CA ILE A 511 16.58 -21.73 13.49
C ILE A 511 16.46 -20.92 12.21
N THR A 512 16.80 -19.63 12.27
CA THR A 512 16.80 -18.74 11.09
C THR A 512 18.18 -18.12 10.89
N VAL A 513 18.54 -17.85 9.63
CA VAL A 513 19.73 -17.08 9.25
C VAL A 513 19.26 -15.95 8.33
N GLU A 514 19.27 -14.72 8.85
CA GLU A 514 18.64 -13.55 8.24
C GLU A 514 19.58 -12.34 8.15
N ASP A 515 19.32 -11.45 7.18
CA ASP A 515 20.16 -10.29 6.86
C ASP A 515 19.32 -9.06 6.47
N PRO A 516 18.81 -8.28 7.45
CA PRO A 516 18.76 -8.54 8.88
C PRO A 516 17.51 -9.35 9.28
N VAL A 517 17.30 -9.57 10.58
CA VAL A 517 16.01 -10.06 11.10
C VAL A 517 14.96 -8.94 10.99
N GLU A 518 13.90 -9.22 10.24
CA GLU A 518 12.81 -8.28 9.94
C GLU A 518 11.65 -8.39 10.95
N TYR A 519 11.24 -9.62 11.31
CA TYR A 519 10.16 -9.90 12.27
C TYR A 519 10.65 -10.79 13.41
N ARG A 520 10.14 -10.60 14.63
CA ARG A 520 10.51 -11.44 15.78
C ARG A 520 9.57 -12.65 15.91
N ILE A 521 10.10 -13.85 15.82
CA ILE A 521 9.39 -15.13 16.03
C ILE A 521 9.70 -15.60 17.47
N PRO A 522 8.74 -15.58 18.41
CA PRO A 522 9.04 -15.79 19.85
C PRO A 522 9.68 -17.14 20.22
N PHE A 523 9.50 -18.17 19.39
CA PHE A 523 10.00 -19.53 19.63
C PHE A 523 11.18 -19.94 18.72
N ALA A 524 11.61 -19.07 17.78
CA ALA A 524 12.71 -19.40 16.87
C ALA A 524 14.03 -18.77 17.34
N ASN A 525 15.12 -19.51 17.18
CA ASN A 525 16.47 -19.03 17.40
C ASN A 525 16.94 -18.26 16.14
N GLN A 526 16.60 -16.98 16.07
CA GLN A 526 16.90 -16.14 14.92
C GLN A 526 18.33 -15.61 14.95
N GLN A 527 19.13 -15.92 13.93
CA GLN A 527 20.52 -15.49 13.78
C GLN A 527 20.59 -14.36 12.73
N GLN A 528 21.23 -13.25 13.09
CA GLN A 528 21.38 -12.10 12.20
C GLN A 528 22.84 -11.94 11.74
N VAL A 529 23.06 -11.71 10.44
CA VAL A 529 24.36 -11.32 9.89
C VAL A 529 24.88 -10.05 10.58
N ASN A 530 26.18 -10.04 10.88
CA ASN A 530 26.89 -8.88 11.41
C ASN A 530 28.33 -8.85 10.89
N GLU A 531 28.51 -8.34 9.67
CA GLU A 531 29.82 -8.24 9.02
C GLU A 531 30.83 -7.43 9.84
N LYS A 532 30.38 -6.37 10.53
CA LYS A 532 31.22 -5.52 11.40
C LYS A 532 31.82 -6.31 12.58
N ALA A 533 31.17 -7.39 13.01
CA ALA A 533 31.66 -8.32 14.04
C ALA A 533 32.33 -9.59 13.45
N GLY A 534 32.50 -9.67 12.13
CA GLY A 534 33.03 -10.86 11.45
C GLY A 534 32.05 -12.03 11.33
N VAL A 535 30.76 -11.80 11.64
CA VAL A 535 29.70 -12.83 11.60
C VAL A 535 29.05 -12.81 10.22
N THR A 536 29.57 -13.62 9.30
CA THR A 536 29.09 -13.73 7.91
C THR A 536 27.90 -14.67 7.77
N PHE A 537 27.13 -14.51 6.70
CA PHE A 537 26.01 -15.41 6.36
C PHE A 537 26.46 -16.88 6.25
N GLU A 538 27.62 -17.13 5.63
CA GLU A 538 28.21 -18.47 5.52
C GLU A 538 28.56 -19.07 6.90
N SER A 539 29.09 -18.30 7.84
CA SER A 539 29.46 -18.81 9.17
C SER A 539 28.23 -19.11 10.03
N LEU A 540 27.19 -18.28 9.93
CA LEU A 540 25.89 -18.54 10.56
C LEU A 540 25.24 -19.80 9.98
N LEU A 541 25.17 -19.94 8.66
CA LEU A 541 24.55 -21.10 8.02
C LEU A 541 25.24 -22.43 8.40
N LYS A 542 26.59 -22.43 8.46
CA LYS A 542 27.38 -23.57 8.96
C LYS A 542 27.15 -23.87 10.44
N SER A 543 26.79 -22.87 11.24
CA SER A 543 26.44 -23.03 12.66
C SER A 543 25.02 -23.58 12.82
N ALA A 544 24.04 -22.95 12.15
CA ALA A 544 22.62 -23.31 12.19
C ALA A 544 22.36 -24.79 11.86
N VAL A 545 22.95 -25.30 10.76
CA VAL A 545 22.83 -26.72 10.36
C VAL A 545 23.41 -27.69 11.41
N ARG A 546 24.30 -27.23 12.30
CA ARG A 546 24.91 -28.05 13.37
C ARG A 546 24.21 -27.91 14.72
N GLN A 547 23.21 -27.05 14.84
CA GLN A 547 22.45 -26.82 16.08
C GLN A 547 21.20 -27.72 16.21
N ASP A 548 21.11 -28.78 15.40
CA ASP A 548 20.01 -29.75 15.43
C ASP A 548 18.59 -29.12 15.27
N PRO A 549 18.34 -28.25 14.26
CA PRO A 549 16.99 -27.74 14.02
C PRO A 549 16.11 -28.76 13.29
N ASP A 550 14.83 -28.85 13.65
CA ASP A 550 13.81 -29.50 12.82
C ASP A 550 13.52 -28.68 11.55
N ILE A 551 13.64 -27.35 11.67
CA ILE A 551 13.28 -26.37 10.64
C ILE A 551 14.36 -25.30 10.52
N LEU A 552 14.85 -25.11 9.29
CA LEU A 552 15.82 -24.08 8.95
C LEU A 552 15.21 -23.04 8.01
N LEU A 553 15.16 -21.78 8.43
CA LEU A 553 14.91 -20.65 7.53
C LEU A 553 16.25 -20.05 7.07
N ILE A 554 16.50 -20.08 5.77
CA ILE A 554 17.57 -19.34 5.12
C ILE A 554 16.92 -18.11 4.50
N GLY A 555 17.18 -16.89 5.00
CA GLY A 555 16.43 -15.69 4.62
C GLY A 555 16.38 -15.45 3.10
N GLU A 556 17.49 -15.69 2.41
CA GLU A 556 17.59 -15.63 0.95
C GLU A 556 18.69 -16.57 0.43
N ILE A 557 18.44 -17.27 -0.68
CA ILE A 557 19.48 -17.97 -1.45
C ILE A 557 20.08 -16.97 -2.45
N ARG A 558 21.35 -16.59 -2.21
CA ARG A 558 22.08 -15.63 -3.05
C ARG A 558 23.14 -16.28 -3.97
N ASP A 559 23.64 -17.44 -3.57
CA ASP A 559 24.80 -18.10 -4.16
C ASP A 559 24.68 -19.63 -4.17
N LEU A 560 25.66 -20.32 -4.76
CA LEU A 560 25.69 -21.79 -4.80
C LEU A 560 25.82 -22.42 -3.41
N PHE A 561 26.50 -21.77 -2.47
CA PHE A 561 26.74 -22.34 -1.13
C PHE A 561 25.44 -22.41 -0.33
N SER A 562 24.72 -21.29 -0.24
CA SER A 562 23.40 -21.18 0.37
C SER A 562 22.37 -22.08 -0.32
N ALA A 563 22.39 -22.16 -1.66
CA ALA A 563 21.51 -23.06 -2.41
C ALA A 563 21.78 -24.55 -2.10
N LYS A 564 23.05 -24.98 -2.07
CA LYS A 564 23.42 -26.37 -1.71
C LYS A 564 23.03 -26.70 -0.29
N ALA A 565 23.39 -25.85 0.67
CA ALA A 565 23.04 -26.06 2.07
C ALA A 565 21.52 -26.18 2.29
N ALA A 566 20.72 -25.36 1.59
CA ALA A 566 19.25 -25.43 1.65
C ALA A 566 18.69 -26.80 1.21
N LEU A 567 19.21 -27.32 0.08
CA LEU A 567 18.77 -28.57 -0.54
C LEU A 567 19.33 -29.82 0.16
N GLU A 568 20.58 -29.78 0.60
CA GLU A 568 21.20 -30.84 1.41
C GLU A 568 20.47 -30.99 2.75
N PHE A 569 20.16 -29.86 3.42
CA PHE A 569 19.40 -29.88 4.67
C PHE A 569 17.97 -30.41 4.46
N ALA A 570 17.29 -29.96 3.41
CA ALA A 570 15.97 -30.46 3.00
C ALA A 570 15.96 -31.97 2.72
N SER A 571 16.97 -32.46 2.00
CA SER A 571 17.13 -33.88 1.65
C SER A 571 17.48 -34.76 2.86
N SER A 572 18.13 -34.18 3.88
CA SER A 572 18.58 -34.90 5.08
C SER A 572 17.47 -35.25 6.07
N GLY A 573 16.21 -34.86 5.80
CA GLY A 573 15.06 -35.17 6.66
C GLY A 573 14.53 -33.98 7.48
N HIS A 574 14.89 -32.75 7.13
CA HIS A 574 14.48 -31.52 7.82
C HIS A 574 13.71 -30.57 6.90
N LEU A 575 12.88 -29.68 7.44
CA LEU A 575 12.11 -28.72 6.66
C LEU A 575 12.94 -27.46 6.42
N THR A 576 13.24 -27.14 5.16
CA THR A 576 13.92 -25.91 4.79
C THR A 576 12.91 -24.90 4.23
N LEU A 577 12.90 -23.68 4.77
CA LEU A 577 12.24 -22.54 4.17
C LEU A 577 13.30 -21.59 3.61
N SER A 578 13.07 -21.02 2.42
CA SER A 578 13.92 -19.94 1.92
C SER A 578 13.21 -19.01 0.94
N SER A 579 13.88 -17.94 0.55
CA SER A 579 13.44 -17.04 -0.51
C SER A 579 14.46 -16.88 -1.65
N LEU A 580 13.97 -16.56 -2.84
CA LEU A 580 14.79 -16.33 -4.03
C LEU A 580 14.14 -15.27 -4.92
N HIS A 581 14.95 -14.48 -5.63
CA HIS A 581 14.44 -13.56 -6.65
C HIS A 581 14.15 -14.29 -7.97
N SER A 582 12.87 -14.37 -8.33
CA SER A 582 12.35 -14.92 -9.60
C SER A 582 10.96 -14.32 -9.88
N SER A 583 10.50 -14.31 -11.14
CA SER A 583 9.18 -13.74 -11.53
C SER A 583 8.01 -14.69 -11.24
N ASN A 584 8.17 -15.98 -11.51
CA ASN A 584 7.16 -17.02 -11.28
C ASN A 584 7.76 -18.30 -10.66
N ALA A 585 6.94 -19.31 -10.39
CA ALA A 585 7.40 -20.50 -9.67
C ALA A 585 8.28 -21.39 -10.56
N THR A 586 7.98 -21.47 -11.86
CA THR A 586 8.74 -22.25 -12.84
C THR A 586 10.13 -21.66 -13.12
N THR A 587 10.29 -20.33 -13.13
CA THR A 587 11.60 -19.68 -13.33
C THR A 587 12.55 -19.85 -12.14
N ALA A 588 12.06 -20.25 -10.97
CA ALA A 588 12.91 -20.56 -9.82
C ALA A 588 13.84 -21.77 -10.09
N VAL A 589 13.36 -22.77 -10.83
CA VAL A 589 14.15 -23.93 -11.27
C VAL A 589 15.36 -23.47 -12.09
N PHE A 590 15.12 -22.61 -13.08
CA PHE A 590 16.19 -22.02 -13.90
C PHE A 590 17.15 -21.13 -13.10
N ARG A 591 16.65 -20.41 -12.09
CA ARG A 591 17.50 -19.58 -11.24
C ARG A 591 18.42 -20.43 -10.36
N LEU A 592 17.94 -21.54 -9.79
CA LEU A 592 18.77 -22.50 -9.07
C LEU A 592 19.78 -23.19 -10.01
N GLU A 593 19.37 -23.54 -11.23
CA GLU A 593 20.25 -24.09 -12.27
C GLU A 593 21.39 -23.12 -12.63
N ARG A 594 21.09 -21.83 -12.82
CA ARG A 594 22.11 -20.77 -13.04
C ARG A 594 23.03 -20.56 -11.83
N LEU A 595 22.61 -20.88 -10.61
CA LEU A 595 23.50 -20.89 -9.45
C LEU A 595 24.45 -22.10 -9.44
N GLY A 596 24.18 -23.16 -10.23
CA GLY A 596 24.97 -24.39 -10.28
C GLY A 596 24.37 -25.56 -9.51
N ILE A 597 23.06 -25.52 -9.22
CA ILE A 597 22.32 -26.65 -8.66
C ILE A 597 21.85 -27.58 -9.77
N GLU A 598 22.08 -28.88 -9.61
CA GLU A 598 21.57 -29.90 -10.54
C GLU A 598 20.06 -30.13 -10.34
N ARG A 599 19.32 -30.25 -11.44
CA ARG A 599 17.87 -30.47 -11.42
C ARG A 599 17.44 -31.73 -10.66
N GLY A 600 18.29 -32.76 -10.62
CA GLY A 600 18.06 -33.95 -9.81
C GLY A 600 17.92 -33.61 -8.31
N ALA A 601 18.84 -32.81 -7.77
CA ALA A 601 18.78 -32.38 -6.36
C ALA A 601 17.55 -31.52 -6.07
N MET A 602 17.13 -30.65 -7.01
CA MET A 602 15.87 -29.90 -6.87
C MET A 602 14.66 -30.85 -6.82
N ALA A 603 14.63 -31.84 -7.71
CA ALA A 603 13.57 -32.83 -7.84
C ALA A 603 13.49 -33.81 -6.64
N ASP A 604 14.61 -34.07 -5.96
CA ASP A 604 14.63 -34.92 -4.75
C ASP A 604 14.23 -34.15 -3.48
N ALA A 605 14.56 -32.85 -3.38
CA ALA A 605 14.45 -32.10 -2.13
C ALA A 605 13.24 -31.15 -2.04
N THR A 606 12.70 -30.67 -3.16
CA THR A 606 11.72 -29.57 -3.15
C THR A 606 10.30 -30.07 -2.93
N LEU A 607 9.55 -29.41 -2.04
CA LEU A 607 8.11 -29.64 -1.81
C LEU A 607 7.25 -28.78 -2.74
N GLY A 608 7.66 -27.53 -2.93
CA GLY A 608 6.97 -26.59 -3.78
C GLY A 608 7.62 -25.22 -3.82
N VAL A 609 7.25 -24.47 -4.85
CA VAL A 609 7.68 -23.08 -5.05
C VAL A 609 6.44 -22.19 -5.02
N VAL A 610 6.48 -21.16 -4.17
CA VAL A 610 5.41 -20.20 -3.93
C VAL A 610 5.83 -18.87 -4.54
N ALA A 611 5.35 -18.56 -5.74
CA ALA A 611 5.59 -17.25 -6.35
C ALA A 611 4.59 -16.23 -5.86
N GLN A 612 5.06 -15.02 -5.56
CA GLN A 612 4.28 -13.95 -4.95
C GLN A 612 4.57 -12.59 -5.58
N LYS A 613 3.49 -11.87 -5.88
CA LYS A 613 3.47 -10.42 -6.16
C LYS A 613 2.60 -9.70 -5.14
N LEU A 614 2.82 -8.40 -4.93
CA LEU A 614 1.87 -7.52 -4.25
C LEU A 614 1.28 -6.56 -5.28
N VAL A 615 -0.05 -6.40 -5.27
CA VAL A 615 -0.79 -5.46 -6.11
C VAL A 615 -1.60 -4.50 -5.24
N LYS A 616 -1.92 -3.32 -5.75
CA LYS A 616 -2.73 -2.33 -5.02
C LYS A 616 -4.18 -2.80 -4.93
N ARG A 617 -4.78 -2.72 -3.74
CA ARG A 617 -6.19 -3.06 -3.52
C ARG A 617 -7.06 -1.84 -3.80
N LEU A 618 -8.12 -2.01 -4.59
CA LEU A 618 -9.12 -0.98 -4.83
C LEU A 618 -9.77 -0.55 -3.51
N CYS A 619 -9.92 0.76 -3.33
CA CYS A 619 -10.51 1.30 -2.12
C CYS A 619 -12.00 0.94 -2.02
N GLU A 620 -12.33 0.13 -1.02
CA GLU A 620 -13.68 -0.42 -0.82
C GLU A 620 -14.77 0.66 -0.68
N ARG A 621 -14.40 1.87 -0.24
CA ARG A 621 -15.32 3.00 -0.05
C ARG A 621 -15.65 3.75 -1.33
N CYS A 622 -14.84 3.64 -2.39
CA CYS A 622 -15.03 4.41 -3.63
C CYS A 622 -14.89 3.61 -4.93
N ARG A 623 -14.47 2.34 -4.90
CA ARG A 623 -14.43 1.49 -6.10
C ARG A 623 -15.81 1.49 -6.78
N ARG A 624 -15.83 1.71 -8.10
CA ARG A 624 -17.07 1.69 -8.88
C ARG A 624 -17.12 0.40 -9.69
N ILE A 625 -18.19 -0.37 -9.52
CA ILE A 625 -18.50 -1.53 -10.37
C ILE A 625 -19.12 -0.99 -11.67
N ARG A 626 -18.66 -1.49 -12.81
CA ARG A 626 -19.17 -1.16 -14.14
C ARG A 626 -19.02 -2.35 -15.09
N PRO A 627 -19.70 -2.36 -16.25
CA PRO A 627 -19.45 -3.36 -17.29
C PRO A 627 -17.99 -3.38 -17.75
N LEU A 628 -17.48 -4.55 -18.12
CA LEU A 628 -16.17 -4.69 -18.75
C LEU A 628 -16.14 -3.94 -20.09
N HIS A 629 -15.10 -3.15 -20.34
CA HIS A 629 -14.92 -2.44 -21.62
C HIS A 629 -14.16 -3.32 -22.63
N GLU A 630 -14.37 -3.04 -23.93
CA GLU A 630 -13.81 -3.86 -25.03
C GLU A 630 -12.27 -3.90 -25.01
N GLU A 631 -11.62 -2.76 -24.76
CA GLU A 631 -10.16 -2.67 -24.59
C GLU A 631 -9.63 -3.56 -23.45
N GLU A 632 -10.34 -3.63 -22.32
CA GLU A 632 -9.97 -4.49 -21.20
C GLU A 632 -10.29 -5.96 -21.47
N ALA A 633 -11.37 -6.24 -22.21
CA ALA A 633 -11.69 -7.57 -22.67
C ALA A 633 -10.56 -8.14 -23.55
N GLU A 634 -9.98 -7.33 -24.45
CA GLU A 634 -8.78 -7.72 -25.22
C GLU A 634 -7.58 -8.04 -24.31
N LEU A 635 -7.37 -7.26 -23.24
CA LEU A 635 -6.26 -7.46 -22.30
C LEU A 635 -6.42 -8.74 -21.45
N LEU A 636 -7.64 -9.06 -21.01
CA LEU A 636 -7.92 -10.19 -20.14
C LEU A 636 -8.15 -11.51 -20.89
N ALA A 637 -8.70 -11.48 -22.11
CA ALA A 637 -9.06 -12.68 -22.89
C ALA A 637 -7.93 -13.72 -23.07
N PRO A 638 -6.64 -13.36 -23.20
CA PRO A 638 -5.55 -14.34 -23.29
C PRO A 638 -5.26 -15.13 -22.00
N PHE A 639 -5.95 -14.83 -20.89
CA PHE A 639 -5.66 -15.35 -19.55
C PHE A 639 -6.88 -15.95 -18.83
N CYS A 640 -8.08 -15.84 -19.40
CA CYS A 640 -9.32 -16.36 -18.82
C CYS A 640 -10.18 -17.08 -19.88
N ALA A 641 -10.83 -18.17 -19.48
CA ALA A 641 -11.73 -18.91 -20.37
C ALA A 641 -13.08 -18.20 -20.57
N GLU A 642 -13.55 -17.50 -19.54
CA GLU A 642 -14.74 -16.64 -19.57
C GLU A 642 -14.37 -15.26 -19.03
N LEU A 643 -14.78 -14.21 -19.74
CA LEU A 643 -14.55 -12.82 -19.34
C LEU A 643 -15.56 -12.39 -18.26
N PRO A 644 -15.15 -11.60 -17.25
CA PRO A 644 -16.07 -11.02 -16.29
C PRO A 644 -17.05 -10.06 -16.98
N ARG A 645 -18.33 -10.09 -16.57
CA ARG A 645 -19.36 -9.17 -17.11
C ARG A 645 -19.21 -7.77 -16.55
N GLU A 646 -18.86 -7.68 -15.28
CA GLU A 646 -18.64 -6.46 -14.52
C GLU A 646 -17.28 -6.53 -13.86
N VAL A 647 -16.65 -5.38 -13.69
CA VAL A 647 -15.34 -5.20 -13.07
C VAL A 647 -15.36 -3.93 -12.23
N ALA A 648 -14.40 -3.78 -11.32
CA ALA A 648 -14.26 -2.58 -10.51
C ALA A 648 -13.10 -1.70 -10.96
N GLU A 649 -13.29 -0.39 -10.86
CA GLU A 649 -12.29 0.62 -11.23
C GLU A 649 -11.99 1.59 -10.06
N PRO A 650 -10.79 2.17 -10.02
CA PRO A 650 -10.42 3.19 -9.05
C PRO A 650 -11.16 4.51 -9.34
N VAL A 651 -11.69 5.16 -8.31
CA VAL A 651 -12.37 6.48 -8.44
C VAL A 651 -11.65 7.57 -7.67
N GLY A 652 -11.22 7.28 -6.43
CA GLY A 652 -10.68 8.27 -5.50
C GLY A 652 -11.74 8.75 -4.50
N CYS A 653 -11.33 8.90 -3.24
CA CYS A 653 -12.06 9.55 -2.18
C CYS A 653 -11.07 10.00 -1.07
N PRO A 654 -11.51 10.80 -0.08
CA PRO A 654 -10.62 11.22 1.02
C PRO A 654 -9.98 10.06 1.79
N ALA A 655 -10.65 8.92 1.94
CA ALA A 655 -10.13 7.76 2.68
C ALA A 655 -8.96 7.06 1.96
N CYS A 656 -8.90 7.08 0.63
CA CYS A 656 -7.75 6.66 -0.16
C CYS A 656 -6.87 7.85 -0.61
N ARG A 657 -7.05 9.04 -0.03
CA ARG A 657 -6.29 10.26 -0.39
C ARG A 657 -6.34 10.55 -1.90
N GLN A 658 -7.51 10.30 -2.51
CA GLN A 658 -7.82 10.43 -3.94
C GLN A 658 -7.06 9.48 -4.90
N THR A 659 -6.30 8.49 -4.43
CA THR A 659 -5.60 7.54 -5.32
C THR A 659 -6.53 6.50 -5.94
N GLY A 660 -7.67 6.19 -5.29
CA GLY A 660 -8.54 5.07 -5.64
C GLY A 660 -8.13 3.73 -5.01
N TYR A 661 -6.98 3.66 -4.33
CA TYR A 661 -6.42 2.44 -3.74
C TYR A 661 -6.20 2.58 -2.23
N HIS A 662 -6.29 1.48 -1.49
CA HIS A 662 -6.08 1.50 -0.04
C HIS A 662 -5.50 0.17 0.45
N GLY A 663 -4.18 0.14 0.65
CA GLY A 663 -3.46 -1.09 0.97
C GLY A 663 -3.07 -1.89 -0.26
N ARG A 664 -2.42 -3.03 0.00
CA ARG A 664 -1.95 -3.98 -1.02
C ARG A 664 -2.40 -5.38 -0.64
N GLU A 665 -2.51 -6.24 -1.64
CA GLU A 665 -2.88 -7.64 -1.47
C GLU A 665 -1.96 -8.57 -2.26
N GLY A 666 -1.73 -9.78 -1.75
CA GLY A 666 -0.86 -10.76 -2.41
C GLY A 666 -1.55 -11.47 -3.57
N ILE A 667 -0.81 -11.68 -4.65
CA ILE A 667 -1.16 -12.61 -5.73
C ILE A 667 -0.14 -13.75 -5.70
N TYR A 668 -0.66 -14.97 -5.70
CA TYR A 668 0.09 -16.19 -5.41
C TYR A 668 -0.09 -17.26 -6.48
N GLU A 669 1.00 -17.96 -6.78
CA GLU A 669 1.09 -19.21 -7.54
C GLU A 669 1.83 -20.23 -6.68
N ILE A 670 1.28 -21.43 -6.52
CA ILE A 670 1.88 -22.48 -5.69
C ILE A 670 2.11 -23.72 -6.56
N LEU A 671 3.32 -23.84 -7.09
CA LEU A 671 3.73 -25.00 -7.86
C LEU A 671 4.19 -26.12 -6.91
N ARG A 672 3.37 -27.16 -6.78
CA ARG A 672 3.71 -28.35 -5.98
C ARG A 672 4.68 -29.24 -6.76
N PHE A 673 5.73 -29.71 -6.10
CA PHE A 673 6.67 -30.69 -6.67
C PHE A 673 6.12 -32.11 -6.46
N ASP A 674 4.95 -32.37 -7.04
CA ASP A 674 4.39 -33.72 -7.12
C ASP A 674 5.17 -34.61 -8.10
N ARG A 675 4.72 -35.85 -8.29
CA ARG A 675 5.37 -36.85 -9.15
C ARG A 675 5.66 -36.35 -10.56
N ASP A 676 4.75 -35.60 -11.18
CA ASP A 676 4.85 -35.25 -12.59
C ASP A 676 5.73 -34.01 -12.79
N ILE A 677 5.57 -32.98 -11.93
CA ILE A 677 6.49 -31.83 -11.90
C ILE A 677 7.92 -32.27 -11.57
N THR A 678 8.09 -33.12 -10.55
CA THR A 678 9.37 -33.70 -10.15
C THR A 678 10.02 -34.50 -11.29
N ARG A 679 9.23 -35.24 -12.07
CA ARG A 679 9.72 -35.97 -13.24
C ARG A 679 10.21 -35.02 -14.32
N LEU A 680 9.41 -34.02 -14.70
CA LEU A 680 9.77 -33.04 -15.74
C LEU A 680 11.03 -32.23 -15.36
N VAL A 681 11.14 -31.81 -14.09
CA VAL A 681 12.35 -31.16 -13.58
C VAL A 681 13.55 -32.09 -13.72
N ARG A 682 13.47 -33.34 -13.24
CA ARG A 682 14.57 -34.32 -13.29
C ARG A 682 15.00 -34.69 -14.71
N GLU A 683 14.06 -34.78 -15.65
CA GLU A 683 14.32 -35.06 -17.07
C GLU A 683 14.95 -33.87 -17.82
N GLY A 684 15.02 -32.69 -17.20
CA GLY A 684 15.59 -31.49 -17.83
C GLY A 684 14.63 -30.78 -18.78
N ALA A 685 13.31 -30.95 -18.62
CA ALA A 685 12.32 -30.32 -19.49
C ALA A 685 12.49 -28.79 -19.56
N PRO A 686 12.30 -28.15 -20.72
CA PRO A 686 12.28 -26.70 -20.84
C PRO A 686 11.29 -26.05 -19.86
N ILE A 687 11.64 -24.89 -19.31
CA ILE A 687 10.82 -24.21 -18.30
C ILE A 687 9.42 -23.88 -18.83
N ALA A 688 9.31 -23.52 -20.12
CA ALA A 688 8.05 -23.29 -20.80
C ALA A 688 7.18 -24.57 -20.89
N GLU A 689 7.78 -25.75 -21.05
CA GLU A 689 7.07 -27.03 -21.04
C GLU A 689 6.53 -27.36 -19.64
N ILE A 690 7.33 -27.14 -18.59
CA ILE A 690 6.89 -27.31 -17.20
C ILE A 690 5.72 -26.36 -16.88
N ARG A 691 5.80 -25.10 -17.31
CA ARG A 691 4.73 -24.10 -17.11
C ARG A 691 3.47 -24.46 -17.91
N HIS A 692 3.62 -24.90 -19.15
CA HIS A 692 2.51 -25.34 -19.98
C HIS A 692 1.84 -26.60 -19.42
N PHE A 693 2.62 -27.54 -18.88
CA PHE A 693 2.09 -28.73 -18.20
C PHE A 693 1.24 -28.33 -16.99
N ALA A 694 1.77 -27.48 -16.10
CA ALA A 694 1.02 -26.95 -14.95
C ALA A 694 -0.29 -26.26 -15.40
N GLN A 695 -0.21 -25.36 -16.39
CA GLN A 695 -1.37 -24.68 -16.95
C GLN A 695 -2.42 -25.66 -17.55
N SER A 696 -1.98 -26.67 -18.30
CA SER A 696 -2.87 -27.66 -18.94
C SER A 696 -3.52 -28.63 -17.95
N ARG A 697 -2.87 -28.85 -16.79
CA ARG A 697 -3.42 -29.60 -15.66
C ARG A 697 -4.47 -28.80 -14.87
N GLY A 698 -4.54 -27.48 -15.06
CA GLY A 698 -5.39 -26.58 -14.30
C GLY A 698 -4.76 -26.12 -12.98
N ASP A 699 -3.43 -26.18 -12.84
CA ASP A 699 -2.74 -25.63 -11.67
C ASP A 699 -3.00 -24.12 -11.58
N TYR A 700 -3.18 -23.62 -10.36
CA TYR A 700 -3.60 -22.24 -10.11
C TYR A 700 -2.39 -21.28 -10.14
N LEU A 701 -2.13 -20.70 -11.33
CA LEU A 701 -1.02 -19.80 -11.62
C LEU A 701 -1.31 -18.35 -11.17
N VAL A 702 -0.29 -17.48 -11.22
CA VAL A 702 -0.46 -16.05 -10.86
C VAL A 702 -1.48 -15.37 -11.77
N SER A 703 -1.60 -15.82 -13.03
CA SER A 703 -2.62 -15.37 -13.97
C SER A 703 -4.03 -15.73 -13.52
N ASN A 704 -4.29 -16.97 -13.14
CA ASN A 704 -5.59 -17.40 -12.61
C ASN A 704 -5.98 -16.56 -11.38
N HIS A 705 -5.03 -16.36 -10.46
CA HIS A 705 -5.29 -15.60 -9.24
C HIS A 705 -5.51 -14.10 -9.50
N ALA A 706 -4.78 -13.49 -10.43
CA ALA A 706 -5.01 -12.11 -10.84
C ALA A 706 -6.41 -11.92 -11.44
N ILE A 707 -6.83 -12.82 -12.34
CA ILE A 707 -8.18 -12.80 -12.91
C ILE A 707 -9.24 -12.96 -11.82
N GLN A 708 -9.07 -13.90 -10.87
CA GLN A 708 -10.00 -14.07 -9.76
C GLN A 708 -10.15 -12.78 -8.94
N LYS A 709 -9.07 -12.05 -8.67
CA LYS A 709 -9.13 -10.76 -7.95
C LYS A 709 -9.79 -9.62 -8.75
N VAL A 710 -9.79 -9.69 -10.07
CA VAL A 710 -10.59 -8.77 -10.92
C VAL A 710 -12.07 -9.12 -10.80
N VAL A 711 -12.43 -10.42 -10.86
CA VAL A 711 -13.81 -10.92 -10.67
C VAL A 711 -14.35 -10.55 -9.29
N ASP A 712 -13.53 -10.67 -8.24
CA ASP A 712 -13.90 -10.34 -6.85
C ASP A 712 -13.84 -8.82 -6.55
N HIS A 713 -13.62 -7.99 -7.58
CA HIS A 713 -13.55 -6.53 -7.51
C HIS A 713 -12.45 -5.99 -6.57
N VAL A 714 -11.42 -6.80 -6.27
CA VAL A 714 -10.31 -6.46 -5.37
C VAL A 714 -9.28 -5.58 -6.08
N ILE A 715 -9.04 -5.82 -7.36
CA ILE A 715 -8.09 -5.07 -8.21
C ILE A 715 -8.75 -4.68 -9.54
N SER A 716 -8.21 -3.67 -10.23
CA SER A 716 -8.71 -3.30 -11.56
C SER A 716 -8.16 -4.24 -12.66
N PRO A 717 -8.87 -4.39 -13.81
CA PRO A 717 -8.35 -5.11 -14.98
C PRO A 717 -6.98 -4.62 -15.42
N ARG A 718 -6.78 -3.30 -15.38
CA ARG A 718 -5.54 -2.63 -15.78
C ARG A 718 -4.38 -2.98 -14.86
N ASP A 719 -4.56 -2.88 -13.54
CA ASP A 719 -3.51 -3.26 -12.56
C ASP A 719 -3.16 -4.74 -12.68
N ALA A 720 -4.16 -5.60 -12.84
CA ALA A 720 -3.96 -7.03 -13.05
C ALA A 720 -3.09 -7.29 -14.29
N TYR A 721 -3.36 -6.60 -15.39
CA TYR A 721 -2.57 -6.72 -16.60
C TYR A 721 -1.13 -6.19 -16.43
N GLU A 722 -0.98 -4.92 -16.06
CA GLU A 722 0.30 -4.21 -16.01
C GLU A 722 1.26 -4.79 -14.94
N GLN A 723 0.74 -5.27 -13.81
CA GLN A 723 1.58 -5.76 -12.70
C GLN A 723 1.74 -7.29 -12.71
N VAL A 724 0.82 -8.04 -13.34
CA VAL A 724 0.83 -9.52 -13.32
C VAL A 724 0.84 -10.14 -14.72
N LEU A 725 -0.24 -9.97 -15.49
CA LEU A 725 -0.48 -10.75 -16.72
C LEU A 725 0.50 -10.41 -17.85
N ILE A 726 1.12 -9.23 -17.85
CA ILE A 726 2.11 -8.87 -18.87
C ILE A 726 3.35 -9.77 -18.83
N GLU A 727 3.74 -10.31 -17.68
CA GLU A 727 4.85 -11.28 -17.58
C GLU A 727 4.41 -12.71 -17.94
N GLU A 728 3.11 -12.98 -18.04
CA GLU A 728 2.55 -14.32 -18.24
C GLU A 728 2.52 -14.75 -19.72
N VAL A 729 2.65 -16.06 -19.94
CA VAL A 729 2.49 -16.69 -21.26
C VAL A 729 1.00 -16.79 -21.59
N ARG A 730 0.61 -16.36 -22.80
CA ARG A 730 -0.79 -16.35 -23.25
C ARG A 730 -1.34 -17.78 -23.44
N PHE A 731 -2.62 -17.99 -23.16
CA PHE A 731 -3.31 -19.23 -23.55
C PHE A 731 -3.13 -19.51 -25.05
N GLY A 732 -2.75 -20.75 -25.39
CA GLY A 732 -2.67 -21.22 -26.78
C GLY A 732 -1.42 -20.81 -27.57
N ALA A 733 -0.44 -20.13 -26.97
CA ALA A 733 0.75 -19.64 -27.69
C ALA A 733 1.80 -20.69 -28.08
N VAL A 734 1.60 -21.98 -27.78
CA VAL A 734 2.47 -23.08 -28.22
C VAL A 734 1.78 -23.86 -29.33
N ARG A 735 2.39 -23.88 -30.53
CA ARG A 735 1.92 -24.71 -31.65
C ARG A 735 2.02 -26.19 -31.27
N PRO A 736 0.95 -26.99 -31.36
CA PRO A 736 1.04 -28.43 -31.11
C PRO A 736 1.87 -29.11 -32.22
N GLY A 737 3.13 -29.43 -31.93
CA GLY A 737 3.92 -30.37 -32.76
C GLY A 737 5.35 -30.00 -33.14
N GLU A 738 5.88 -28.81 -32.79
CA GLU A 738 7.31 -28.52 -33.01
C GLU A 738 8.14 -28.96 -31.78
N PRO A 739 9.06 -29.94 -31.92
CA PRO A 739 9.91 -30.35 -30.82
C PRO A 739 10.95 -29.27 -30.51
N SER A 740 11.09 -28.91 -29.24
CA SER A 740 12.20 -28.08 -28.76
C SER A 740 13.53 -28.69 -29.24
N PRO A 741 14.48 -27.89 -29.76
CA PRO A 741 15.77 -28.41 -30.19
C PRO A 741 16.46 -29.08 -29.01
N ALA A 742 16.73 -30.38 -29.15
CA ALA A 742 17.27 -31.20 -28.06
C ALA A 742 18.61 -30.62 -27.55
N PRO A 743 18.87 -30.65 -26.23
CA PRO A 743 20.13 -30.18 -25.69
C PRO A 743 21.28 -30.99 -26.31
N GLN A 744 22.26 -30.29 -26.88
CA GLN A 744 23.45 -30.92 -27.46
C GLN A 744 24.38 -31.41 -26.34
N VAL A 745 23.99 -32.52 -25.70
CA VAL A 745 24.87 -33.28 -24.81
C VAL A 745 25.91 -33.96 -25.69
N SER A 746 27.15 -33.45 -25.68
CA SER A 746 28.28 -34.15 -26.27
C SER A 746 28.52 -35.44 -25.51
N ALA A 747 28.15 -36.58 -26.10
CA ALA A 747 28.41 -37.89 -25.53
C ALA A 747 29.92 -38.08 -25.31
N ALA A 748 30.31 -38.49 -24.11
CA ALA A 748 31.70 -38.78 -23.79
C ALA A 748 32.12 -40.10 -24.46
N GLU A 749 33.16 -40.04 -25.30
CA GLU A 749 33.88 -41.24 -25.74
C GLU A 749 34.86 -41.69 -24.64
N GLY A 750 35.08 -43.01 -24.55
CA GLY A 750 35.51 -43.67 -23.31
C GLY A 750 37.00 -43.53 -22.93
N LEU A 751 37.24 -43.56 -21.62
CA LEU A 751 38.56 -43.74 -21.00
C LEU A 751 38.90 -45.22 -20.79
N PRO A 752 40.14 -45.64 -21.10
CA PRO A 752 40.73 -46.85 -20.53
C PRO A 752 41.91 -46.54 -19.57
N GLY A 753 41.81 -47.03 -18.32
CA GLY A 753 42.96 -47.47 -17.52
C GLY A 753 43.75 -46.45 -16.69
N THR A 754 43.50 -46.42 -15.38
CA THR A 754 44.53 -46.28 -14.32
C THR A 754 45.41 -47.54 -14.27
N PRO A 755 46.67 -47.58 -13.73
CA PRO A 755 47.16 -46.88 -12.51
C PRO A 755 48.68 -46.51 -12.54
N PRO A 756 49.45 -46.38 -11.41
CA PRO A 756 49.23 -45.71 -10.12
C PRO A 756 50.32 -44.69 -9.68
N ALA A 757 49.96 -43.83 -8.72
CA ALA A 757 50.73 -43.30 -7.56
C ALA A 757 52.21 -42.84 -7.64
N GLY A 758 52.46 -41.63 -7.11
CA GLY A 758 53.72 -41.26 -6.44
C GLY A 758 54.05 -39.75 -6.37
N GLY A 759 54.41 -39.25 -5.19
CA GLY A 759 55.23 -38.03 -5.03
C GLY A 759 54.56 -36.81 -4.39
N ASP A 760 55.06 -36.42 -3.21
CA ASP A 760 54.77 -35.17 -2.50
C ASP A 760 55.46 -33.94 -3.15
N ASP A 761 54.92 -32.74 -2.95
CA ASP A 761 55.65 -31.59 -2.35
C ASP A 761 54.78 -30.30 -2.25
N GLU A 762 55.11 -29.46 -1.27
CA GLU A 762 54.43 -28.18 -0.98
C GLU A 762 54.94 -27.03 -1.86
N GLU A 763 54.08 -26.11 -2.32
CA GLU A 763 54.25 -24.65 -2.07
C GLU A 763 53.06 -23.77 -2.53
N ARG A 764 53.08 -22.51 -2.07
CA ARG A 764 51.99 -21.52 -2.20
C ARG A 764 51.89 -20.90 -3.60
N ALA A 765 50.66 -20.76 -4.12
CA ALA A 765 50.32 -19.79 -5.16
C ALA A 765 48.93 -19.17 -4.93
N GLY A 766 48.79 -17.86 -5.18
CA GLY A 766 47.55 -17.11 -5.01
C GLY A 766 46.52 -17.30 -6.14
N PRO A 767 45.38 -16.59 -6.11
CA PRO A 767 44.31 -16.75 -7.09
C PRO A 767 44.80 -16.35 -8.50
N GLY A 768 44.79 -17.32 -9.42
CA GLY A 768 45.17 -17.10 -10.81
C GLY A 768 44.14 -16.28 -11.59
N PRO A 769 44.56 -15.55 -12.65
CA PRO A 769 43.67 -14.72 -13.45
C PRO A 769 42.76 -15.54 -14.39
N ALA A 770 41.67 -14.92 -14.84
CA ALA A 770 40.66 -15.52 -15.71
C ALA A 770 41.21 -16.06 -17.05
N ARG A 771 40.46 -17.01 -17.63
CA ARG A 771 40.86 -17.81 -18.80
C ARG A 771 41.22 -16.95 -20.04
N PRO A 772 42.24 -17.33 -20.84
CA PRO A 772 42.69 -16.53 -21.99
C PRO A 772 41.63 -16.32 -23.09
N GLU A 773 40.70 -17.27 -23.23
CA GLU A 773 39.65 -17.29 -24.26
C GLU A 773 38.74 -16.05 -24.19
N VAL A 774 38.45 -15.56 -22.98
CA VAL A 774 37.63 -14.35 -22.77
C VAL A 774 38.40 -13.08 -23.14
N ARG A 775 39.72 -13.05 -22.90
CA ARG A 775 40.59 -11.93 -23.32
C ARG A 775 40.74 -11.84 -24.83
N ALA A 776 40.75 -12.98 -25.54
CA ALA A 776 40.81 -13.00 -27.00
C ALA A 776 39.54 -12.40 -27.65
N ALA A 777 38.36 -12.67 -27.08
CA ALA A 777 37.10 -12.09 -27.55
C ALA A 777 37.05 -10.56 -27.34
N ILE A 778 37.54 -10.06 -26.20
CA ILE A 778 37.59 -8.62 -25.90
C ILE A 778 38.62 -7.90 -26.79
N ALA A 779 39.79 -8.50 -27.01
CA ALA A 779 40.82 -7.91 -27.88
C ALA A 779 40.44 -7.87 -29.37
N ALA A 780 39.46 -8.68 -29.81
CA ALA A 780 38.98 -8.69 -31.19
C ALA A 780 37.98 -7.55 -31.52
N LEU A 781 37.56 -6.76 -30.53
CA LEU A 781 36.56 -5.69 -30.68
C LEU A 781 37.15 -4.27 -30.72
N ASP A 782 38.45 -4.11 -30.42
CA ASP A 782 39.10 -2.81 -30.34
C ASP A 782 40.08 -2.56 -31.50
N THR A 783 39.57 -2.05 -32.63
CA THR A 783 40.40 -1.42 -33.68
C THR A 783 39.75 -0.16 -34.23
N ASN A 784 40.14 0.98 -33.65
CA ASN A 784 39.92 2.30 -34.23
C ASN A 784 41.07 2.59 -35.22
N ALA A 785 40.88 2.33 -36.52
CA ALA A 785 41.91 2.55 -37.56
C ALA A 785 41.28 3.10 -38.87
N PRO A 786 41.99 3.95 -39.63
CA PRO A 786 41.36 4.85 -40.61
C PRO A 786 41.08 4.22 -41.98
N ALA A 787 40.15 4.85 -42.72
CA ALA A 787 39.76 4.46 -44.06
C ALA A 787 40.88 4.59 -45.10
N ALA A 788 41.02 3.58 -45.96
CA ALA A 788 41.83 3.63 -47.18
C ALA A 788 41.38 2.60 -48.23
N GLY A 789 41.26 3.02 -49.50
CA GLY A 789 41.31 2.14 -50.68
C GLY A 789 39.98 1.77 -51.33
N GLU A 790 39.66 2.39 -52.47
CA GLU A 790 38.71 1.86 -53.47
C GLU A 790 39.34 0.66 -54.21
N GLY A 791 38.56 -0.38 -54.54
CA GLY A 791 39.06 -1.47 -55.41
C GLY A 791 38.22 -2.75 -55.52
N ALA A 792 37.37 -2.79 -56.55
CA ALA A 792 36.93 -3.96 -57.33
C ALA A 792 36.20 -5.17 -56.67
N ASP A 793 34.92 -5.31 -57.05
CA ASP A 793 34.22 -6.51 -57.52
C ASP A 793 34.31 -7.86 -56.76
N GLY A 794 33.16 -8.27 -56.22
CA GLY A 794 32.93 -9.60 -55.66
C GLY A 794 31.45 -9.86 -55.33
N ALA A 795 30.57 -9.82 -56.34
CA ALA A 795 29.13 -9.96 -56.15
C ALA A 795 28.71 -11.36 -55.63
N GLY A 796 28.38 -11.43 -54.33
CA GLY A 796 27.47 -12.44 -53.77
C GLY A 796 26.05 -11.87 -53.70
N PRO A 797 25.00 -12.71 -53.63
CA PRO A 797 23.61 -12.24 -53.78
C PRO A 797 23.24 -11.26 -52.67
N GLU A 798 22.80 -10.06 -53.08
CA GLU A 798 22.20 -9.08 -52.20
C GLU A 798 20.89 -9.66 -51.64
N ALA A 799 20.87 -9.90 -50.32
CA ALA A 799 19.64 -10.21 -49.62
C ALA A 799 18.80 -8.93 -49.48
N ASP A 800 17.51 -9.07 -49.75
CA ASP A 800 16.52 -8.01 -49.92
C ASP A 800 16.56 -6.94 -48.80
N GLU A 801 17.08 -5.73 -49.09
CA GLU A 801 17.15 -4.63 -48.09
C GLU A 801 15.81 -3.88 -47.91
N GLY A 802 14.72 -4.34 -48.52
CA GLY A 802 13.48 -3.56 -48.66
C GLY A 802 12.28 -3.95 -47.79
N ASN A 803 12.36 -4.99 -46.95
CA ASN A 803 11.13 -5.58 -46.38
C ASN A 803 11.25 -6.23 -44.98
N ALA A 804 12.32 -5.93 -44.21
CA ALA A 804 12.45 -6.41 -42.83
C ALA A 804 11.82 -5.43 -41.84
N SER A 805 11.17 -5.98 -40.81
CA SER A 805 10.38 -5.28 -39.80
C SER A 805 11.19 -5.05 -38.52
N VAL A 806 11.24 -3.80 -38.05
CA VAL A 806 12.04 -3.40 -36.89
C VAL A 806 11.17 -2.71 -35.85
N LEU A 807 11.22 -3.18 -34.61
CA LEU A 807 10.59 -2.50 -33.47
C LEU A 807 11.65 -1.65 -32.76
N VAL A 808 11.40 -0.34 -32.63
CA VAL A 808 12.24 0.59 -31.86
C VAL A 808 11.59 0.85 -30.50
N VAL A 809 12.29 0.54 -29.42
CA VAL A 809 11.85 0.76 -28.03
C VAL A 809 12.84 1.71 -27.38
N ASP A 810 12.41 2.91 -27.04
CA ASP A 810 13.27 3.97 -26.49
C ASP A 810 12.36 4.98 -25.79
N ASP A 811 12.70 5.49 -24.61
CA ASP A 811 11.82 6.36 -23.84
C ASP A 811 11.93 7.84 -24.25
N ASP A 812 13.04 8.24 -24.86
CA ASP A 812 13.20 9.57 -25.45
C ASP A 812 12.49 9.68 -26.83
N PRO A 813 11.44 10.51 -26.96
CA PRO A 813 10.74 10.71 -28.23
C PRO A 813 11.66 11.26 -29.32
N THR A 814 12.72 11.98 -28.97
CA THR A 814 13.70 12.52 -29.94
C THR A 814 14.48 11.38 -30.58
N THR A 815 14.95 10.43 -29.76
CA THR A 815 15.66 9.23 -30.21
C THR A 815 14.76 8.28 -30.98
N ARG A 816 13.50 8.05 -30.55
CA ARG A 816 12.49 7.30 -31.33
C ARG A 816 12.35 7.87 -32.75
N VAL A 817 12.05 9.16 -32.88
CA VAL A 817 11.86 9.83 -34.18
C VAL A 817 13.12 9.80 -35.04
N TYR A 818 14.30 9.96 -34.43
CA TYR A 818 15.59 9.86 -35.14
C TYR A 818 15.83 8.45 -35.70
N LEU A 819 15.66 7.42 -34.88
CA LEU A 819 15.86 6.03 -35.28
C LEU A 819 14.84 5.59 -36.33
N GLU A 820 13.56 5.95 -36.17
CA GLU A 820 12.53 5.70 -37.18
C GLU A 820 12.90 6.30 -38.54
N ALA A 821 13.26 7.60 -38.58
CA ALA A 821 13.62 8.27 -39.82
C ALA A 821 14.85 7.64 -40.47
N LEU A 822 15.84 7.25 -39.66
CA LEU A 822 17.07 6.61 -40.11
C LEU A 822 16.80 5.21 -40.68
N LEU A 823 16.01 4.37 -39.99
CA LEU A 823 15.65 3.02 -40.41
C LEU A 823 14.73 3.02 -41.63
N LYS A 824 13.71 3.88 -41.67
CA LYS A 824 12.85 4.10 -42.86
C LYS A 824 13.70 4.56 -44.06
N SER A 825 14.72 5.40 -43.85
CA SER A 825 15.69 5.79 -44.90
C SER A 825 16.64 4.67 -45.37
N CYS A 826 16.62 3.52 -44.71
CA CYS A 826 17.37 2.31 -45.06
C CYS A 826 16.48 1.21 -45.68
N GLY A 827 15.17 1.42 -45.82
CA GLY A 827 14.25 0.44 -46.43
C GLY A 827 13.52 -0.48 -45.44
N TYR A 828 13.64 -0.25 -44.13
CA TYR A 828 12.96 -1.06 -43.12
C TYR A 828 11.53 -0.58 -42.84
N GLU A 829 10.60 -1.50 -42.58
CA GLU A 829 9.35 -1.18 -41.92
C GLU A 829 9.62 -0.99 -40.42
N VAL A 830 9.05 0.06 -39.81
CA VAL A 830 9.37 0.43 -38.42
C VAL A 830 8.11 0.75 -37.63
N ALA A 831 7.95 0.06 -36.50
CA ALA A 831 7.07 0.44 -35.41
C ALA A 831 7.91 0.96 -34.24
N SER A 832 7.31 1.76 -33.36
CA SER A 832 7.96 2.29 -32.17
C SER A 832 7.12 2.07 -30.91
N ALA A 833 7.81 1.98 -29.78
CA ALA A 833 7.25 1.85 -28.44
C ALA A 833 8.00 2.78 -27.47
N GLU A 834 7.29 3.37 -26.50
CA GLU A 834 7.87 4.29 -25.52
C GLU A 834 8.53 3.56 -24.34
N ASP A 835 8.17 2.29 -24.09
CA ASP A 835 8.78 1.44 -23.07
C ASP A 835 8.65 -0.07 -23.40
N GLY A 836 9.21 -0.91 -22.54
CA GLY A 836 9.12 -2.37 -22.69
C GLY A 836 7.70 -2.94 -22.51
N ILE A 837 6.75 -2.21 -21.90
CA ILE A 837 5.34 -2.64 -21.80
C ILE A 837 4.68 -2.54 -23.17
N GLU A 838 4.80 -1.39 -23.82
CA GLU A 838 4.28 -1.18 -25.17
C GLU A 838 4.97 -2.08 -26.20
N ALA A 839 6.28 -2.31 -26.05
CA ALA A 839 7.00 -3.28 -26.88
C ALA A 839 6.42 -4.69 -26.79
N LEU A 840 6.10 -5.17 -25.58
CA LEU A 840 5.44 -6.48 -25.39
C LEU A 840 4.00 -6.51 -25.94
N MET A 841 3.28 -5.39 -25.92
CA MET A 841 1.97 -5.29 -26.56
C MET A 841 2.08 -5.39 -28.08
N LEU A 842 3.06 -4.71 -28.70
CA LEU A 842 3.31 -4.74 -30.14
C LEU A 842 3.84 -6.10 -30.62
N LEU A 843 4.83 -6.68 -29.93
CA LEU A 843 5.31 -8.07 -30.17
C LEU A 843 4.20 -9.11 -30.02
N GLY A 844 3.17 -8.81 -29.23
CA GLY A 844 1.97 -9.61 -29.09
C GLY A 844 0.88 -9.35 -30.14
N ARG A 845 1.05 -8.39 -31.05
CA ARG A 845 0.09 -8.02 -32.11
C ARG A 845 0.67 -8.21 -33.52
N ALA A 846 1.99 -8.12 -33.69
CA ALA A 846 2.70 -8.31 -34.95
C ALA A 846 4.03 -9.05 -34.73
N GLU A 847 4.49 -9.78 -35.75
CA GLU A 847 5.84 -10.35 -35.77
C GLU A 847 6.85 -9.26 -36.19
N PHE A 848 8.05 -9.30 -35.58
CA PHE A 848 9.16 -8.40 -35.89
C PHE A 848 10.44 -9.19 -36.17
N ASP A 849 11.25 -8.73 -37.12
CA ASP A 849 12.52 -9.35 -37.48
C ASP A 849 13.63 -9.03 -36.48
N VAL A 850 13.62 -7.82 -35.91
CA VAL A 850 14.57 -7.32 -34.90
C VAL A 850 13.89 -6.35 -33.93
N VAL A 851 14.27 -6.39 -32.66
CA VAL A 851 13.99 -5.32 -31.68
C VAL A 851 15.26 -4.50 -31.43
N LEU A 852 15.18 -3.19 -31.56
CA LEU A 852 16.16 -2.22 -31.06
C LEU A 852 15.61 -1.63 -29.77
N SER A 853 16.20 -1.95 -28.62
CA SER A 853 15.71 -1.49 -27.32
C SER A 853 16.76 -0.65 -26.61
N ASP A 854 16.40 0.50 -26.04
CA ASP A 854 17.19 1.08 -24.95
C ASP A 854 17.27 0.08 -23.79
N VAL A 855 18.40 0.06 -23.11
CA VAL A 855 18.59 -0.67 -21.86
C VAL A 855 17.80 0.02 -20.73
N CYS A 856 17.84 1.36 -20.66
CA CYS A 856 17.37 2.13 -19.51
C CYS A 856 16.06 2.87 -19.83
N MET A 857 14.92 2.25 -19.57
CA MET A 857 13.59 2.82 -19.81
C MET A 857 12.74 2.83 -18.52
N PRO A 858 11.78 3.76 -18.37
CA PRO A 858 10.79 3.72 -17.30
C PRO A 858 9.84 2.53 -17.47
N ASN A 859 9.10 2.20 -16.41
CA ASN A 859 8.13 1.10 -16.32
C ASN A 859 8.74 -0.31 -16.48
N LEU A 860 9.28 -0.63 -17.66
CA LEU A 860 9.86 -1.94 -18.00
C LEU A 860 11.10 -1.73 -18.87
N ASP A 861 12.27 -1.98 -18.28
CA ASP A 861 13.58 -1.76 -18.90
C ASP A 861 13.93 -2.79 -19.98
N GLY A 862 14.95 -2.51 -20.81
CA GLY A 862 15.30 -3.37 -21.93
C GLY A 862 15.78 -4.77 -21.53
N LEU A 863 16.48 -4.89 -20.39
CA LEU A 863 16.94 -6.18 -19.87
C LEU A 863 15.74 -7.03 -19.42
N LYS A 864 14.74 -6.39 -18.82
CA LYS A 864 13.49 -7.02 -18.38
C LYS A 864 12.60 -7.40 -19.57
N LEU A 865 12.57 -6.57 -20.62
CA LEU A 865 11.92 -6.88 -21.90
C LEU A 865 12.49 -8.17 -22.49
N LEU A 866 13.83 -8.28 -22.61
CA LEU A 866 14.50 -9.48 -23.11
C LEU A 866 14.27 -10.71 -22.22
N GLU A 867 14.28 -10.55 -20.89
CA GLU A 867 13.95 -11.63 -19.94
C GLU A 867 12.54 -12.17 -20.20
N ILE A 868 11.54 -11.28 -20.37
CA ILE A 868 10.15 -11.67 -20.62
C ILE A 868 9.99 -12.26 -22.03
N MET A 869 10.65 -11.71 -23.06
CA MET A 869 10.66 -12.29 -24.41
C MET A 869 11.16 -13.74 -24.37
N THR A 870 12.26 -13.99 -23.65
CA THR A 870 12.83 -15.34 -23.47
C THR A 870 11.87 -16.24 -22.69
N GLN A 871 11.23 -15.75 -21.62
CA GLN A 871 10.23 -16.50 -20.86
C GLN A 871 8.99 -16.88 -21.70
N LYS A 872 8.62 -16.06 -22.69
CA LYS A 872 7.50 -16.31 -23.62
C LYS A 872 7.89 -17.11 -24.86
N GLY A 873 9.16 -17.46 -25.05
CA GLY A 873 9.63 -18.15 -26.26
C GLY A 873 9.59 -17.26 -27.52
N LEU A 874 9.77 -15.94 -27.36
CA LEU A 874 9.86 -15.00 -28.47
C LEU A 874 11.30 -14.96 -29.00
N ASP A 875 11.56 -15.71 -30.07
CA ASP A 875 12.88 -15.82 -30.72
C ASP A 875 13.33 -14.57 -31.50
N THR A 876 12.62 -13.44 -31.41
CA THR A 876 13.01 -12.21 -32.10
C THR A 876 14.29 -11.63 -31.47
N PRO A 877 15.38 -11.47 -32.24
CA PRO A 877 16.65 -10.99 -31.73
C PRO A 877 16.57 -9.52 -31.27
N VAL A 878 17.18 -9.25 -30.10
CA VAL A 878 17.27 -7.92 -29.51
C VAL A 878 18.67 -7.35 -29.69
N ILE A 879 18.76 -6.10 -30.14
CA ILE A 879 19.96 -5.28 -30.12
C ILE A 879 19.75 -4.17 -29.09
N PHE A 880 20.64 -4.07 -28.10
CA PHE A 880 20.54 -3.02 -27.09
C PHE A 880 21.15 -1.69 -27.53
N LEU A 881 20.49 -0.59 -27.18
CA LEU A 881 21.01 0.76 -27.24
C LEU A 881 21.45 1.16 -25.84
N THR A 882 22.69 1.59 -25.66
CA THR A 882 23.26 1.90 -24.33
C THR A 882 23.99 3.24 -24.33
N ALA A 883 24.06 3.91 -23.19
CA ALA A 883 24.98 5.02 -22.98
C ALA A 883 26.40 4.49 -22.70
N ASP A 884 27.42 5.25 -23.10
CA ASP A 884 28.87 4.90 -23.09
C ASP A 884 29.49 4.77 -21.67
N SER A 885 28.70 4.41 -20.66
CA SER A 885 29.06 4.54 -19.24
C SER A 885 28.72 3.34 -18.34
N ASP A 886 28.15 2.25 -18.85
CA ASP A 886 27.89 1.04 -18.04
C ASP A 886 28.33 -0.29 -18.70
N PRO A 887 29.58 -0.73 -18.45
CA PRO A 887 30.07 -2.05 -18.84
C PRO A 887 29.30 -3.22 -18.21
N THR A 888 28.57 -3.01 -17.10
CA THR A 888 27.82 -4.09 -16.44
C THR A 888 26.54 -4.42 -17.18
N SER A 889 25.88 -3.43 -17.80
CA SER A 889 24.70 -3.63 -18.64
C SER A 889 25.01 -4.35 -19.95
N GLU A 890 26.17 -4.10 -20.58
CA GLU A 890 26.58 -4.84 -21.78
C GLU A 890 26.80 -6.33 -21.48
N VAL A 891 27.57 -6.64 -20.43
CA VAL A 891 27.82 -8.02 -19.98
C VAL A 891 26.50 -8.71 -19.61
N ARG A 892 25.64 -8.02 -18.84
CA ARG A 892 24.35 -8.55 -18.40
C ARG A 892 23.36 -8.77 -19.55
N GLY A 893 23.36 -7.90 -20.56
CA GLY A 893 22.55 -8.07 -21.77
C GLY A 893 22.98 -9.29 -22.58
N LEU A 894 24.28 -9.47 -22.79
CA LEU A 894 24.83 -10.66 -23.46
C LEU A 894 24.57 -11.95 -22.67
N GLU A 895 24.68 -11.92 -21.34
CA GLU A 895 24.31 -13.05 -20.45
C GLU A 895 22.81 -13.38 -20.43
N LEU A 896 21.96 -12.47 -20.91
CA LEU A 896 20.52 -12.65 -21.08
C LEU A 896 20.14 -13.05 -22.52
N GLY A 897 21.12 -13.16 -23.44
CA GLY A 897 20.89 -13.59 -24.81
C GLY A 897 20.71 -12.46 -25.84
N ALA A 898 21.07 -11.21 -25.50
CA ALA A 898 21.08 -10.12 -26.47
C ALA A 898 22.01 -10.44 -27.65
N SER A 899 21.58 -10.09 -28.86
CA SER A 899 22.28 -10.48 -30.08
C SER A 899 23.39 -9.51 -30.50
N ASP A 900 23.26 -8.23 -30.16
CA ASP A 900 24.29 -7.21 -30.34
C ASP A 900 24.01 -5.98 -29.45
N PHE A 901 24.91 -4.99 -29.46
CA PHE A 901 24.71 -3.71 -28.77
C PHE A 901 25.26 -2.52 -29.56
N LEU A 902 24.74 -1.33 -29.27
CA LEU A 902 25.04 -0.06 -29.93
C LEU A 902 25.10 1.07 -28.91
N VAL A 903 26.19 1.84 -28.94
CA VAL A 903 26.36 3.01 -28.08
C VAL A 903 25.61 4.22 -28.67
N LYS A 904 24.83 4.91 -27.83
CA LYS A 904 24.19 6.20 -28.15
C LYS A 904 25.25 7.33 -28.14
N PRO A 905 25.24 8.28 -29.10
CA PRO A 905 24.29 8.42 -30.20
C PRO A 905 24.56 7.43 -31.35
N VAL A 906 23.50 6.76 -31.80
CA VAL A 906 23.56 5.69 -32.79
C VAL A 906 23.97 6.22 -34.17
N LYS A 907 25.10 5.74 -34.70
CA LYS A 907 25.60 6.15 -36.03
C LYS A 907 24.97 5.30 -37.14
N LYS A 908 24.44 5.94 -38.18
CA LYS A 908 23.74 5.31 -39.32
C LYS A 908 24.50 4.12 -39.93
N ASP A 909 25.78 4.29 -40.23
CA ASP A 909 26.58 3.25 -40.89
C ASP A 909 26.80 2.04 -39.99
N ILE A 910 26.98 2.26 -38.67
CA ILE A 910 27.15 1.18 -37.69
C ILE A 910 25.84 0.42 -37.52
N LEU A 911 24.71 1.11 -37.34
CA LEU A 911 23.40 0.47 -37.22
C LEU A 911 23.06 -0.38 -38.45
N ARG A 912 23.31 0.14 -39.67
CA ARG A 912 23.06 -0.60 -40.92
C ARG A 912 23.91 -1.87 -41.00
N VAL A 913 25.20 -1.80 -40.67
CA VAL A 913 26.09 -2.99 -40.69
C VAL A 913 25.64 -4.04 -39.67
N ARG A 914 25.25 -3.61 -38.46
CA ARG A 914 24.82 -4.50 -37.36
C ARG A 914 23.50 -5.20 -37.69
N LEU A 915 22.47 -4.46 -38.12
CA LEU A 915 21.19 -5.02 -38.58
C LEU A 915 21.39 -5.97 -39.77
N ARG A 916 22.15 -5.55 -40.80
CA ARG A 916 22.39 -6.39 -41.99
C ARG A 916 23.13 -7.69 -41.63
N ARG A 917 24.08 -7.66 -40.70
CA ARG A 917 24.77 -8.87 -40.20
C ARG A 917 23.79 -9.84 -39.53
N LEU A 918 22.92 -9.31 -38.67
CA LEU A 918 21.96 -10.05 -37.86
C LEU A 918 20.86 -10.68 -38.72
N LEU A 919 20.23 -9.91 -39.61
CA LEU A 919 19.23 -10.38 -40.56
C LEU A 919 19.80 -11.46 -41.51
N ASN A 920 21.03 -11.27 -42.01
CA ASN A 920 21.70 -12.26 -42.86
C ASN A 920 22.07 -13.56 -42.12
N ALA A 921 22.29 -13.51 -40.80
CA ALA A 921 22.49 -14.71 -40.00
C ALA A 921 21.18 -15.53 -39.88
N ARG A 922 20.05 -14.84 -39.68
CA ARG A 922 18.71 -15.45 -39.62
C ARG A 922 18.31 -16.09 -40.95
N ALA A 923 18.53 -15.39 -42.07
CA ALA A 923 18.20 -15.87 -43.43
C ALA A 923 18.98 -17.12 -43.90
N ARG A 924 20.09 -17.47 -43.24
CA ARG A 924 20.94 -18.60 -43.64
C ARG A 924 20.68 -19.91 -42.89
N GLY A 925 19.91 -19.87 -41.81
CA GLY A 925 19.72 -21.02 -40.91
C GLY A 925 21.02 -21.48 -40.23
N PRO A 926 20.98 -22.51 -39.37
CA PRO A 926 22.17 -23.03 -38.72
C PRO A 926 23.11 -23.66 -39.76
N LEU A 927 24.31 -23.09 -39.88
CA LEU A 927 25.37 -23.60 -40.73
C LEU A 927 25.67 -25.06 -40.40
N ARG A 928 25.31 -25.99 -41.29
CA ARG A 928 25.84 -27.36 -41.28
C ARG A 928 27.37 -27.26 -41.28
N ARG A 929 28.01 -27.69 -40.19
CA ARG A 929 29.47 -27.85 -40.16
C ARG A 929 29.88 -28.74 -41.32
N VAL A 930 30.70 -28.19 -42.22
CA VAL A 930 31.35 -28.98 -43.27
C VAL A 930 32.35 -29.89 -42.57
N SER A 931 32.05 -31.19 -42.53
CA SER A 931 33.00 -32.23 -42.16
C SER A 931 34.09 -32.31 -43.23
N GLY A 932 35.34 -32.00 -42.88
CA GLY A 932 36.47 -32.15 -43.79
C GLY A 932 37.83 -31.92 -43.13
N GLY A 933 38.74 -32.88 -43.32
CA GLY A 933 40.15 -32.81 -42.94
C GLY A 933 40.48 -33.60 -41.69
#